data_AF-A0A1B6GDQ5-F1
#
_entry.id   AF-A0A1B6GDQ5-F1
#
_cell.length_a   1.000
_cell.length_b   1.000
_cell.length_c   1.000
_cell.angle_alpha   90.00
_cell.angle_beta   90.00
_cell.angle_gamma   90.00
#
_symmetry.space_group_name_H-M   'P 1'
#
loop_
_entity.id
_entity.type
_entity.pdbx_description
1 polymer ?
#
loop_
_entity_poly.entity_id
_entity_poly.type
_entity_poly.pdbx_seq_one_letter_code
_entity_poly.pdbx_strand_id
1 'polypeptide(L)'
;MKISKEPVSAFAVYSEKFKQKKKTKPIIGNAFKKINKPKNDLKMRQMKEIGAILKHLSDKSSIANDGIVKNITAANSKIKLKNTTNASQQETISCDFTETVSSNTTDNLILSLNKDSKKNTKTITLSKKSDDIGNKHFDEYDKSVRLEQNIELGPIFNKSFENGIIGLSKKIKAKTEKSSKKAGKAKNLYSKKTSSDRENSYSKEKRMKEQTCNDITSNKVSSLRNHGKKENLDLKKKSNLKKMPEVNEFIVKKKNTDSRGRDWMDQEDSTLAGKCLFEWLILPISHQDFMRQNWEKRPLLIQRENNRNYFSELLSTPAIDAMLRENVVCFTKHLDITSYTDGVRETHNVLGRAQPNLVWDFYSNGCSVRLLNPQAFLPKIHALNATLQEYFGCFVGANVYLTPPNSQGFAPHYDDIEAFVLQIEGKKHWKVYPPRNEQETLPRFSSPNFSQEEIGEPILDVTLEPGDLLYFPRGYIHQASTVEGEHSLHITLSAYQKTAWVDLLEKALPLALKRAAAEDVEFRRGLPRNYLNIEHHGNDVEKKAFTDTATRLVARLGHFLNLSLGAGVDQMGAQFMHDALPPVFTSGEKEKSSLGGGLKMEENGKLINRVEFDMDTKVKLVRANICRLSEEEGEVRLYHCLDNPLEYHADEPQFLVLPSEGIPVITHLFRSYPAYVQVQKLPIDDKEALLTLISDLWDAGLLVAKQLQTSSQDD
;
A
#
# COMPACT_ATOMS: atom_id res chain seq x y z
N MET A 1 18.78 -1.66 -53.29
CA MET A 1 19.48 -2.48 -52.29
C MET A 1 18.64 -2.46 -51.02
N LYS A 2 18.38 -3.64 -50.43
CA LYS A 2 17.43 -3.92 -49.34
C LYS A 2 17.89 -3.37 -47.96
N ILE A 3 16.92 -2.83 -47.20
CA ILE A 3 16.47 -3.12 -45.80
C ILE A 3 17.60 -3.55 -44.82
N SER A 4 17.80 -2.94 -43.63
CA SER A 4 16.80 -2.90 -42.54
C SER A 4 16.84 -1.66 -41.64
N LYS A 5 15.63 -1.26 -41.24
CA LYS A 5 15.29 -0.40 -40.10
C LYS A 5 14.57 -1.30 -39.08
N GLU A 6 14.99 -1.26 -37.83
CA GLU A 6 14.21 -1.67 -36.66
C GLU A 6 14.26 -0.54 -35.63
N PRO A 7 13.13 -0.05 -35.10
CA PRO A 7 13.10 0.73 -33.87
C PRO A 7 12.85 -0.21 -32.68
N VAL A 8 13.75 -0.15 -31.71
CA VAL A 8 13.74 -0.93 -30.47
C VAL A 8 12.76 -0.31 -29.47
N SER A 9 11.83 -1.10 -28.95
CA SER A 9 10.91 -0.74 -27.86
C SER A 9 11.62 -0.79 -26.50
N ALA A 10 11.43 0.25 -25.67
CA ALA A 10 12.09 0.46 -24.38
C ALA A 10 11.71 -0.52 -23.26
N PHE A 11 10.85 -1.52 -23.51
CA PHE A 11 10.51 -2.54 -22.50
C PHE A 11 11.43 -3.79 -22.50
N ALA A 12 12.48 -3.82 -23.34
CA ALA A 12 13.43 -4.93 -23.43
C ALA A 12 14.76 -4.71 -22.69
N VAL A 13 14.97 -3.58 -22.00
CA VAL A 13 16.29 -3.22 -21.42
C VAL A 13 16.53 -3.81 -20.01
N TYR A 14 15.55 -4.49 -19.39
CA TYR A 14 15.71 -5.01 -18.01
C TYR A 14 15.92 -6.53 -17.85
N SER A 15 16.16 -7.31 -18.92
CA SER A 15 16.47 -8.76 -18.74
C SER A 15 17.76 -9.28 -19.40
N GLU A 16 18.64 -8.40 -19.90
CA GLU A 16 19.83 -8.82 -20.69
C GLU A 16 21.19 -8.64 -19.97
N LYS A 17 21.23 -8.33 -18.66
CA LYS A 17 22.51 -8.19 -17.91
C LYS A 17 22.99 -9.41 -17.12
N PHE A 18 22.35 -10.57 -17.25
CA PHE A 18 22.88 -11.81 -16.67
C PHE A 18 22.70 -13.02 -17.58
N LYS A 19 23.43 -13.04 -18.71
CA LYS A 19 23.86 -14.29 -19.36
C LYS A 19 24.98 -14.05 -20.38
N GLN A 20 26.21 -14.36 -19.94
CA GLN A 20 27.28 -15.09 -20.64
C GLN A 20 28.66 -14.43 -20.59
N LYS A 21 29.51 -14.99 -19.72
CA LYS A 21 30.84 -15.58 -20.02
C LYS A 21 31.28 -16.25 -18.70
N LYS A 22 31.62 -17.54 -18.63
CA LYS A 22 32.49 -18.30 -19.53
C LYS A 22 32.07 -19.78 -19.62
N LYS A 23 32.22 -20.30 -20.83
CA LYS A 23 32.34 -21.72 -21.18
C LYS A 23 33.68 -22.28 -20.70
N THR A 24 33.70 -23.51 -20.19
CA THR A 24 34.67 -24.58 -20.54
C THR A 24 34.06 -25.95 -20.19
N LYS A 25 33.99 -26.85 -21.18
CA LYS A 25 33.51 -28.26 -21.14
C LYS A 25 34.51 -29.19 -20.40
N PRO A 26 34.13 -30.40 -19.92
CA PRO A 26 33.97 -31.64 -20.73
C PRO A 26 32.64 -32.40 -20.45
N ILE A 27 31.95 -33.01 -21.43
CA ILE A 27 32.10 -34.34 -22.08
C ILE A 27 31.62 -35.54 -21.22
N ILE A 28 30.40 -35.99 -21.57
CA ILE A 28 29.85 -37.37 -21.75
C ILE A 28 30.04 -38.42 -20.63
N GLY A 29 28.93 -39.07 -20.27
CA GLY A 29 28.95 -40.49 -19.88
C GLY A 29 27.81 -40.96 -18.98
N ASN A 30 26.79 -41.61 -19.57
CA ASN A 30 25.72 -42.35 -18.89
C ASN A 30 26.24 -43.45 -17.93
N ALA A 31 25.60 -43.64 -16.77
CA ALA A 31 25.03 -44.93 -16.32
C ALA A 31 24.54 -44.96 -14.85
N PHE A 32 23.22 -45.13 -14.70
CA PHE A 32 22.48 -45.98 -13.75
C PHE A 32 22.36 -45.70 -12.23
N LYS A 33 21.11 -45.35 -11.85
CA LYS A 33 20.20 -45.96 -10.84
C LYS A 33 20.75 -46.95 -9.79
N LYS A 34 20.58 -46.59 -8.50
CA LYS A 34 19.82 -47.25 -7.38
C LYS A 34 20.43 -46.74 -6.05
N ILE A 35 19.68 -46.21 -5.08
CA ILE A 35 19.05 -46.94 -3.95
C ILE A 35 17.90 -46.09 -3.35
N ASN A 36 16.88 -46.79 -2.88
CA ASN A 36 15.58 -46.34 -2.36
C ASN A 36 15.56 -46.22 -0.81
N LYS A 37 14.74 -45.27 -0.30
CA LYS A 37 14.09 -45.14 1.04
C LYS A 37 14.91 -44.72 2.29
N PRO A 38 14.28 -44.11 3.33
CA PRO A 38 13.20 -43.11 3.34
C PRO A 38 13.51 -41.86 4.20
N LYS A 39 13.16 -40.66 3.73
CA LYS A 39 13.37 -39.35 4.41
C LYS A 39 12.24 -38.96 5.41
N ASN A 40 11.44 -39.91 5.90
CA ASN A 40 10.22 -39.59 6.67
C ASN A 40 10.38 -39.51 8.20
N ASP A 41 11.46 -40.01 8.80
CA ASP A 41 11.63 -39.93 10.27
C ASP A 41 12.26 -38.61 10.76
N LEU A 42 13.06 -37.95 9.92
CA LEU A 42 13.76 -36.71 10.32
C LEU A 42 12.80 -35.52 10.38
N LYS A 43 11.85 -35.43 9.43
CA LYS A 43 10.82 -34.38 9.42
C LYS A 43 9.85 -34.51 10.60
N MET A 44 9.48 -35.72 11.00
CA MET A 44 8.59 -35.92 12.15
C MET A 44 9.27 -35.58 13.49
N ARG A 45 10.57 -35.89 13.64
CA ARG A 45 11.34 -35.47 14.83
C ARG A 45 11.51 -33.96 14.90
N GLN A 46 11.84 -33.31 13.79
CA GLN A 46 11.96 -31.85 13.72
C GLN A 46 10.62 -31.13 13.98
N MET A 47 9.50 -31.66 13.47
CA MET A 47 8.17 -31.11 13.77
C MET A 47 7.76 -31.31 15.23
N LYS A 48 8.16 -32.42 15.88
CA LYS A 48 7.94 -32.63 17.32
C LYS A 48 8.75 -31.66 18.19
N GLU A 49 10.00 -31.38 17.82
CA GLU A 49 10.84 -30.40 18.52
C GLU A 49 10.32 -28.98 18.33
N ILE A 50 9.91 -28.60 17.13
CA ILE A 50 9.28 -27.29 16.85
C ILE A 50 7.97 -27.16 17.63
N GLY A 51 7.14 -28.21 17.67
CA GLY A 51 5.92 -28.23 18.47
C GLY A 51 6.16 -28.09 19.98
N ALA A 52 7.24 -28.70 20.51
CA ALA A 52 7.63 -28.55 21.90
C ALA A 52 8.15 -27.13 22.23
N ILE A 53 8.89 -26.51 21.30
CA ILE A 53 9.38 -25.13 21.43
C ILE A 53 8.21 -24.14 21.39
N LEU A 54 7.27 -24.30 20.46
CA LEU A 54 6.09 -23.43 20.35
C LEU A 54 5.16 -23.57 21.56
N LYS A 55 4.99 -24.78 22.11
CA LYS A 55 4.24 -25.00 23.35
C LYS A 55 4.94 -24.33 24.55
N HIS A 56 6.26 -24.44 24.65
CA HIS A 56 7.04 -23.78 25.69
C HIS A 56 7.03 -22.24 25.60
N LEU A 57 6.95 -21.68 24.38
CA LEU A 57 6.79 -20.25 24.14
C LEU A 57 5.36 -19.77 24.46
N SER A 58 4.34 -20.58 24.13
CA SER A 58 2.94 -20.32 24.48
C SER A 58 2.72 -20.33 26.00
N ASP A 59 3.25 -21.33 26.70
CA ASP A 59 3.19 -21.47 28.16
C ASP A 59 3.96 -20.34 28.89
N LYS A 60 4.99 -19.76 28.24
CA LYS A 60 5.69 -18.55 28.75
C LYS A 60 4.94 -17.25 28.45
N SER A 61 4.18 -17.18 27.36
CA SER A 61 3.36 -16.01 27.03
C SER A 61 2.11 -15.90 27.91
N SER A 62 1.53 -17.03 28.35
CA SER A 62 0.39 -17.04 29.27
C SER A 62 0.80 -16.62 30.69
N ILE A 63 2.03 -16.91 31.12
CA ILE A 63 2.58 -16.43 32.41
C ILE A 63 2.94 -14.93 32.34
N ALA A 64 3.25 -14.39 31.15
CA ALA A 64 3.60 -12.98 30.97
C ALA A 64 2.39 -12.03 30.99
N ASN A 65 1.18 -12.51 30.69
CA ASN A 65 -0.02 -11.67 30.65
C ASN A 65 -0.78 -11.56 31.98
N ASP A 66 -0.63 -12.50 32.91
CA ASP A 66 -1.25 -12.40 34.25
C ASP A 66 -0.53 -11.41 35.18
N GLY A 67 0.78 -11.22 35.00
CA GLY A 67 1.57 -10.26 35.80
C GLY A 67 1.34 -8.81 35.39
N ILE A 68 1.12 -8.56 34.10
CA ILE A 68 0.88 -7.20 33.57
C ILE A 68 -0.56 -6.77 33.88
N VAL A 69 -1.54 -7.68 33.75
CA VAL A 69 -2.93 -7.39 34.13
C VAL A 69 -3.05 -7.20 35.65
N LYS A 70 -2.37 -7.99 36.49
CA LYS A 70 -2.38 -7.75 37.96
C LYS A 70 -1.69 -6.45 38.36
N ASN A 71 -0.61 -6.05 37.68
CA ASN A 71 0.11 -4.82 38.00
C ASN A 71 -0.60 -3.56 37.48
N ILE A 72 -1.35 -3.65 36.37
CA ILE A 72 -2.20 -2.55 35.89
C ILE A 72 -3.42 -2.38 36.81
N THR A 73 -4.03 -3.48 37.29
CA THR A 73 -5.15 -3.43 38.25
C THR A 73 -4.70 -2.99 39.66
N ALA A 74 -3.45 -3.27 40.06
CA ALA A 74 -2.85 -2.79 41.31
C ALA A 74 -2.33 -1.34 41.24
N ALA A 75 -1.99 -0.83 40.05
CA ALA A 75 -1.58 0.56 39.83
C ALA A 75 -2.79 1.51 39.70
N ASN A 76 -3.89 1.06 39.11
CA ASN A 76 -5.13 1.85 38.99
C ASN A 76 -5.95 1.92 40.29
N SER A 77 -5.59 1.16 41.34
CA SER A 77 -6.18 1.25 42.67
C SER A 77 -5.43 2.19 43.63
N LYS A 78 -4.39 2.91 43.16
CA LYS A 78 -3.58 3.83 43.99
C LYS A 78 -3.55 5.29 43.55
N ILE A 79 -4.42 5.71 42.62
CA ILE A 79 -4.55 7.13 42.25
C ILE A 79 -5.97 7.60 42.59
N LYS A 80 -6.16 7.99 43.85
CA LYS A 80 -7.16 8.98 44.28
C LYS A 80 -6.53 9.92 45.32
N LEU A 81 -6.47 11.18 44.91
CA LEU A 81 -6.44 12.44 45.67
C LEU A 81 -6.01 12.40 47.15
N LYS A 82 -4.89 13.08 47.44
CA LYS A 82 -4.79 13.92 48.65
C LYS A 82 -5.46 15.25 48.34
N ASN A 83 -6.70 15.42 48.77
CA ASN A 83 -7.20 16.68 49.30
C ASN A 83 -7.89 16.38 50.62
N THR A 84 -7.58 17.22 51.60
CA THR A 84 -7.91 17.14 53.02
C THR A 84 -9.41 17.23 53.30
N THR A 85 -9.89 16.32 54.17
CA THR A 85 -10.92 16.48 55.22
C THR A 85 -12.29 17.12 54.85
N ASN A 86 -13.36 16.32 54.76
CA ASN A 86 -14.25 15.99 55.90
C ASN A 86 -15.48 15.15 55.49
N ALA A 87 -15.70 14.08 56.28
CA ALA A 87 -16.94 13.43 56.70
C ALA A 87 -18.07 13.04 55.69
N SER A 88 -18.27 11.72 55.63
CA SER A 88 -19.52 10.97 55.90
C SER A 88 -20.34 10.39 54.73
N GLN A 89 -20.56 9.06 54.88
CA GLN A 89 -21.69 8.20 54.47
C GLN A 89 -21.80 7.68 53.01
N GLN A 90 -21.50 6.37 52.88
CA GLN A 90 -22.31 5.28 52.31
C GLN A 90 -23.14 5.54 51.03
N GLU A 91 -22.78 4.85 49.93
CA GLU A 91 -23.42 3.61 49.42
C GLU A 91 -23.11 3.41 47.91
N THR A 92 -22.83 2.16 47.55
CA THR A 92 -22.48 1.68 46.21
C THR A 92 -23.71 1.30 45.40
N ILE A 93 -23.86 1.81 44.16
CA ILE A 93 -24.58 1.13 43.07
C ILE A 93 -23.86 1.42 41.73
N SER A 94 -23.56 0.36 40.99
CA SER A 94 -22.96 0.34 39.65
C SER A 94 -24.00 0.57 38.54
N CYS A 95 -23.61 1.16 37.41
CA CYS A 95 -23.90 0.63 36.06
C CYS A 95 -23.25 1.45 34.94
N ASP A 96 -22.88 0.71 33.89
CA ASP A 96 -22.18 1.11 32.67
C ASP A 96 -22.96 2.08 31.76
N PHE A 97 -22.22 2.88 30.97
CA PHE A 97 -22.75 3.61 29.81
C PHE A 97 -21.93 3.32 28.55
N THR A 98 -22.66 2.98 27.48
CA THR A 98 -22.22 2.95 26.08
C THR A 98 -22.57 4.29 25.42
N GLU A 99 -21.63 4.90 24.69
CA GLU A 99 -21.89 6.09 23.88
C GLU A 99 -21.97 5.75 22.39
N THR A 100 -23.07 6.18 21.77
CA THR A 100 -23.26 6.32 20.33
C THR A 100 -23.35 7.81 20.04
N VAL A 101 -22.62 8.30 19.04
CA VAL A 101 -22.65 9.71 18.61
C VAL A 101 -23.08 9.78 17.16
N SER A 102 -24.18 10.50 16.90
CA SER A 102 -24.59 11.00 15.60
C SER A 102 -24.40 12.52 15.56
N SER A 103 -23.83 13.02 14.47
CA SER A 103 -23.56 14.42 14.20
C SER A 103 -24.82 15.18 13.76
N ASN A 104 -24.95 16.44 14.18
CA ASN A 104 -25.48 17.51 13.34
C ASN A 104 -24.98 18.88 13.82
N THR A 105 -24.83 19.75 12.83
CA THR A 105 -24.18 21.05 12.79
C THR A 105 -24.99 22.15 13.48
N THR A 106 -24.33 22.93 14.33
CA THR A 106 -24.36 24.40 14.49
C THR A 106 -23.81 24.75 15.88
N ASP A 107 -22.86 25.69 15.91
CA ASP A 107 -22.23 26.19 17.13
C ASP A 107 -23.28 26.80 18.07
N ASN A 108 -23.67 26.04 19.09
CA ASN A 108 -24.14 26.48 20.40
C ASN A 108 -24.27 25.26 21.33
N LEU A 109 -23.42 25.19 22.36
CA LEU A 109 -23.51 24.22 23.45
C LEU A 109 -24.77 24.52 24.30
N ILE A 110 -25.86 23.80 24.04
CA ILE A 110 -27.06 23.78 24.89
C ILE A 110 -27.12 22.44 25.60
N LEU A 111 -26.87 22.45 26.91
CA LEU A 111 -27.17 21.35 27.82
C LEU A 111 -28.65 21.44 28.23
N SER A 112 -29.50 20.57 27.65
CA SER A 112 -30.88 20.41 28.10
C SER A 112 -31.04 19.11 28.89
N LEU A 113 -31.25 19.23 30.21
CA LEU A 113 -31.74 18.18 31.09
C LEU A 113 -33.26 18.09 30.95
N ASN A 114 -33.80 16.93 30.56
CA ASN A 114 -35.22 16.63 30.70
C ASN A 114 -35.40 15.57 31.78
N LYS A 115 -35.95 15.96 32.94
CA LYS A 115 -37.08 15.26 33.55
C LYS A 115 -37.81 16.13 34.56
N ASP A 116 -39.09 16.31 34.26
CA ASP A 116 -40.25 16.45 35.13
C ASP A 116 -40.05 16.92 36.58
N SER A 117 -40.42 18.18 36.79
CA SER A 117 -41.54 18.59 37.65
C SER A 117 -41.23 19.73 38.63
N LYS A 118 -42.06 20.78 38.48
CA LYS A 118 -42.48 21.79 39.46
C LYS A 118 -41.49 22.87 39.94
N LYS A 119 -41.81 24.07 39.41
CA LYS A 119 -41.89 25.41 40.05
C LYS A 119 -40.66 26.33 40.08
N ASN A 120 -40.94 27.53 39.58
CA ASN A 120 -40.30 28.84 39.73
C ASN A 120 -39.19 29.23 38.76
N THR A 121 -39.65 29.89 37.70
CA THR A 121 -38.94 30.79 36.79
C THR A 121 -38.36 32.02 37.52
N LYS A 122 -37.11 32.36 37.21
CA LYS A 122 -36.61 33.75 37.21
C LYS A 122 -35.69 33.95 36.01
N THR A 123 -36.13 34.83 35.12
CA THR A 123 -35.43 35.26 33.91
C THR A 123 -34.56 36.48 34.24
N ILE A 124 -33.28 36.49 33.83
CA ILE A 124 -32.47 37.70 33.77
C ILE A 124 -31.86 37.77 32.37
N THR A 125 -32.26 38.80 31.63
CA THR A 125 -31.81 39.14 30.29
C THR A 125 -30.69 40.18 30.38
N LEU A 126 -29.58 40.01 29.67
CA LEU A 126 -28.62 41.09 29.43
C LEU A 126 -28.29 41.17 27.93
N SER A 127 -28.73 42.28 27.34
CA SER A 127 -28.54 42.68 25.94
C SER A 127 -27.20 43.40 25.73
N LYS A 128 -26.58 43.17 24.57
CA LYS A 128 -25.43 43.95 24.05
C LYS A 128 -25.82 45.40 23.77
N LYS A 129 -24.92 46.34 24.09
CA LYS A 129 -24.84 47.67 23.50
C LYS A 129 -23.43 47.90 22.95
N SER A 130 -23.39 48.55 21.79
CA SER A 130 -22.25 49.20 21.15
C SER A 130 -21.64 50.29 22.04
N ASP A 131 -20.40 50.69 21.75
CA ASP A 131 -20.07 52.07 21.34
C ASP A 131 -18.57 52.21 21.00
N ASP A 132 -18.32 53.12 20.05
CA ASP A 132 -17.03 53.57 19.50
C ASP A 132 -16.22 54.47 20.44
N ILE A 133 -14.99 54.77 19.98
CA ILE A 133 -14.09 55.92 20.28
C ILE A 133 -12.91 55.64 21.23
N GLY A 134 -11.69 55.85 20.72
CA GLY A 134 -10.64 56.53 21.50
C GLY A 134 -9.19 56.06 21.32
N ASN A 135 -8.45 56.72 20.42
CA ASN A 135 -6.99 56.71 20.30
C ASN A 135 -6.27 57.03 21.63
N LYS A 136 -5.16 56.32 21.93
CA LYS A 136 -3.97 56.85 22.65
C LYS A 136 -2.76 55.90 22.52
N HIS A 137 -1.68 56.45 21.97
CA HIS A 137 -0.31 55.92 22.03
C HIS A 137 0.23 55.93 23.47
N PHE A 138 1.05 54.93 23.83
CA PHE A 138 2.33 55.09 24.54
C PHE A 138 3.16 53.79 24.48
N ASP A 139 4.47 53.96 24.28
CA ASP A 139 5.49 52.95 24.02
C ASP A 139 6.02 52.20 25.27
N GLU A 140 6.77 51.13 24.97
CA GLU A 140 8.04 50.68 25.59
C GLU A 140 8.12 49.57 26.66
N TYR A 141 8.93 48.56 26.26
CA TYR A 141 9.86 47.68 26.99
C TYR A 141 9.43 46.43 27.80
N ASP A 142 9.81 45.30 27.20
CA ASP A 142 10.62 44.17 27.73
C ASP A 142 10.00 43.13 28.69
N LYS A 143 9.85 41.89 28.18
CA LYS A 143 10.60 40.70 28.64
C LYS A 143 10.21 39.43 27.86
N SER A 144 11.13 38.97 27.02
CA SER A 144 11.55 37.58 26.81
C SER A 144 10.56 36.44 27.14
N VAL A 145 10.03 35.77 26.10
CA VAL A 145 9.81 34.30 26.11
C VAL A 145 10.06 33.74 24.71
N ARG A 146 11.19 33.04 24.55
CA ARG A 146 11.41 32.07 23.47
C ARG A 146 10.46 30.89 23.68
N LEU A 147 9.69 30.52 22.67
CA LEU A 147 9.01 29.22 22.61
C LEU A 147 9.68 28.42 21.49
N GLU A 148 10.75 27.73 21.88
CA GLU A 148 11.29 26.60 21.14
C GLU A 148 10.25 25.49 21.07
N GLN A 149 10.20 24.85 19.90
CA GLN A 149 9.47 23.64 19.61
C GLN A 149 9.87 22.53 20.59
N ASN A 150 8.90 21.83 21.16
CA ASN A 150 9.02 20.44 21.62
C ASN A 150 7.62 19.84 21.78
N ILE A 151 7.13 19.16 20.75
CA ILE A 151 6.11 18.12 20.91
C ILE A 151 6.84 16.79 20.77
N GLU A 152 7.37 16.29 21.88
CA GLU A 152 7.79 14.90 22.02
C GLU A 152 6.53 14.02 22.08
N LEU A 153 6.28 13.24 21.03
CA LEU A 153 5.48 12.03 21.13
C LEU A 153 6.43 10.82 21.20
N GLY A 154 6.83 10.47 22.42
CA GLY A 154 7.47 9.20 22.75
C GLY A 154 7.73 9.11 24.24
N PRO A 155 7.13 8.12 24.94
CA PRO A 155 8.00 7.07 25.47
C PRO A 155 7.28 5.73 25.74
N ILE A 156 7.45 4.72 24.89
CA ILE A 156 7.17 3.32 25.30
C ILE A 156 8.30 2.34 24.95
N PHE A 157 9.17 2.63 23.98
CA PHE A 157 10.20 1.66 23.58
C PHE A 157 11.52 1.70 24.37
N ASN A 158 11.82 2.75 25.14
CA ASN A 158 13.16 2.92 25.73
C ASN A 158 13.36 2.20 27.09
N LYS A 159 12.30 1.95 27.87
CA LYS A 159 12.43 1.37 29.23
C LYS A 159 12.64 -0.15 29.28
N SER A 160 12.29 -0.88 28.21
CA SER A 160 12.49 -2.34 28.18
C SER A 160 13.90 -2.73 27.73
N PHE A 161 14.62 -1.83 27.06
CA PHE A 161 15.94 -2.11 26.50
C PHE A 161 17.08 -1.83 27.49
N GLU A 162 17.01 -0.72 28.26
CA GLU A 162 18.00 -0.40 29.30
C GLU A 162 17.97 -1.40 30.47
N ASN A 163 16.79 -1.90 30.84
CA ASN A 163 16.64 -2.91 31.89
C ASN A 163 17.22 -4.28 31.50
N GLY A 164 17.28 -4.59 30.20
CA GLY A 164 17.92 -5.80 29.67
C GLY A 164 19.45 -5.77 29.80
N ILE A 165 20.07 -4.60 29.57
CA ILE A 165 21.53 -4.44 29.61
C ILE A 165 22.06 -4.38 31.06
N ILE A 166 21.31 -3.78 31.99
CA ILE A 166 21.66 -3.74 33.42
C ILE A 166 21.51 -5.14 34.08
N GLY A 167 20.59 -5.98 33.59
CA GLY A 167 20.41 -7.36 34.05
C GLY A 167 21.53 -8.33 33.62
N LEU A 168 22.15 -8.09 32.45
CA LEU A 168 23.24 -8.91 31.93
C LEU A 168 24.60 -8.58 32.58
N SER A 169 24.85 -7.32 32.91
CA SER A 169 26.10 -6.90 33.59
C SER A 169 26.18 -7.37 35.04
N LYS A 170 25.04 -7.52 35.75
CA LYS A 170 24.99 -8.10 37.11
C LYS A 170 25.14 -9.63 37.14
N LYS A 171 24.78 -10.34 36.06
CA LYS A 171 24.94 -11.81 35.97
C LYS A 171 26.35 -12.28 35.61
N ILE A 172 27.17 -11.41 35.00
CA ILE A 172 28.56 -11.71 34.65
C ILE A 172 29.50 -11.48 35.85
N LYS A 173 29.22 -10.53 36.74
CA LYS A 173 29.98 -10.34 38.00
C LYS A 173 29.75 -11.41 39.07
N ALA A 174 28.67 -12.19 38.99
CA ALA A 174 28.36 -13.25 39.97
C ALA A 174 28.91 -14.65 39.60
N LYS A 175 29.57 -14.81 38.43
CA LYS A 175 30.11 -16.09 37.96
C LYS A 175 31.64 -16.20 38.00
N THR A 176 32.34 -15.13 38.35
CA THR A 176 33.82 -15.09 38.44
C THR A 176 34.40 -15.25 39.85
N GLU A 177 33.57 -15.48 40.88
CA GLU A 177 34.04 -15.66 42.27
C GLU A 177 33.82 -17.08 42.85
N LYS A 178 33.48 -18.08 42.04
CA LYS A 178 33.38 -19.48 42.48
C LYS A 178 34.06 -20.46 41.53
N SER A 179 35.38 -20.34 41.37
CA SER A 179 36.24 -21.45 40.92
C SER A 179 37.72 -21.16 41.16
N SER A 180 38.08 -20.87 42.40
CA SER A 180 39.47 -21.00 42.87
C SER A 180 39.47 -21.82 44.16
N LYS A 181 39.99 -23.05 44.05
CA LYS A 181 40.46 -24.00 45.10
C LYS A 181 40.03 -25.43 44.79
N LYS A 182 40.85 -26.14 44.00
CA LYS A 182 41.44 -27.44 44.37
C LYS A 182 42.41 -27.90 43.29
N ALA A 183 43.63 -28.16 43.74
CA ALA A 183 44.78 -28.59 42.97
C ALA A 183 44.75 -30.10 42.70
N GLY A 184 45.53 -30.55 41.70
CA GLY A 184 46.27 -31.81 41.81
C GLY A 184 46.33 -32.71 40.59
N LYS A 185 47.54 -32.78 40.00
CA LYS A 185 48.24 -33.95 39.44
C LYS A 185 47.90 -34.48 38.02
N ALA A 186 48.92 -34.31 37.17
CA ALA A 186 49.70 -35.35 36.48
C ALA A 186 49.31 -35.85 35.06
N LYS A 187 50.17 -35.43 34.10
CA LYS A 187 51.02 -36.22 33.18
C LYS A 187 50.46 -37.01 31.98
N ASN A 188 51.18 -36.79 30.86
CA ASN A 188 51.56 -37.70 29.75
C ASN A 188 50.50 -37.99 28.66
N LEU A 189 50.79 -38.21 27.37
CA LEU A 189 51.96 -38.09 26.46
C LEU A 189 51.38 -38.30 25.01
N TYR A 190 52.07 -37.81 23.96
CA TYR A 190 52.27 -38.34 22.57
C TYR A 190 51.26 -39.34 21.93
N SER A 191 51.06 -39.52 20.61
CA SER A 191 51.41 -38.90 19.33
C SER A 191 50.90 -39.83 18.18
N LYS A 192 50.78 -39.30 16.95
CA LYS A 192 51.01 -39.95 15.63
C LYS A 192 50.01 -40.98 15.01
N LYS A 193 49.50 -40.54 13.84
CA LYS A 193 49.64 -41.08 12.44
C LYS A 193 48.95 -42.40 11.95
N THR A 194 48.39 -42.24 10.73
CA THR A 194 48.35 -43.11 9.51
C THR A 194 47.35 -44.30 9.44
N SER A 195 46.39 -44.26 8.49
CA SER A 195 46.29 -44.97 7.15
C SER A 195 45.88 -46.46 7.29
N SER A 196 45.13 -47.17 6.44
CA SER A 196 44.61 -47.07 5.06
C SER A 196 43.57 -48.21 4.83
N ASP A 197 42.92 -48.22 3.65
CA ASP A 197 42.56 -49.39 2.80
C ASP A 197 41.21 -50.18 2.88
N ARG A 198 40.57 -50.23 1.68
CA ARG A 198 40.06 -51.38 0.87
C ARG A 198 38.61 -51.96 0.97
N GLU A 199 37.91 -51.78 -0.16
CA GLU A 199 37.27 -52.76 -1.11
C GLU A 199 35.97 -53.58 -0.86
N ASN A 200 35.15 -53.62 -1.96
CA ASN A 200 34.30 -54.72 -2.54
C ASN A 200 32.98 -55.14 -1.84
N SER A 201 31.89 -55.65 -2.47
CA SER A 201 31.40 -55.91 -3.86
C SER A 201 29.96 -56.56 -3.86
N TYR A 202 29.30 -56.66 -5.05
CA TYR A 202 28.27 -57.63 -5.55
C TYR A 202 26.71 -57.58 -5.35
N SER A 203 26.01 -57.41 -6.51
CA SER A 203 24.99 -58.27 -7.22
C SER A 203 23.44 -58.34 -6.95
N LYS A 204 22.70 -58.25 -8.09
CA LYS A 204 21.61 -59.11 -8.69
C LYS A 204 20.08 -58.80 -8.60
N GLU A 205 19.45 -58.81 -9.82
CA GLU A 205 18.14 -59.39 -10.30
C GLU A 205 16.77 -58.98 -9.70
N LYS A 206 15.55 -59.02 -10.31
CA LYS A 206 14.95 -59.19 -11.68
C LYS A 206 13.40 -59.00 -11.59
N ARG A 207 12.75 -58.76 -12.75
CA ARG A 207 11.38 -59.16 -13.21
C ARG A 207 10.08 -58.32 -12.97
N MET A 208 9.26 -58.38 -14.04
CA MET A 208 8.00 -57.69 -14.44
C MET A 208 6.71 -58.33 -13.91
N LYS A 209 5.56 -57.60 -13.95
CA LYS A 209 4.38 -57.88 -14.84
C LYS A 209 3.21 -56.89 -14.68
N GLU A 210 2.61 -56.59 -15.83
CA GLU A 210 1.23 -56.19 -16.27
C GLU A 210 0.03 -56.65 -15.37
N GLN A 211 -1.25 -56.21 -15.47
CA GLN A 211 -2.10 -55.61 -16.52
C GLN A 211 -3.52 -55.22 -15.97
N THR A 212 -4.23 -54.32 -16.69
CA THR A 212 -5.70 -54.21 -17.02
C THR A 212 -6.82 -53.90 -15.99
N CYS A 213 -7.48 -52.74 -16.18
CA CYS A 213 -8.86 -52.45 -16.67
C CYS A 213 -10.10 -53.26 -16.22
N ASN A 214 -11.18 -52.61 -15.73
CA ASN A 214 -12.40 -52.21 -16.51
C ASN A 214 -13.60 -51.74 -15.62
N ASP A 215 -14.47 -50.98 -16.30
CA ASP A 215 -15.68 -50.24 -15.91
C ASP A 215 -16.86 -51.01 -15.26
N ILE A 216 -17.89 -50.28 -14.75
CA ILE A 216 -19.31 -50.28 -15.20
C ILE A 216 -20.35 -49.77 -14.13
N THR A 217 -21.03 -48.67 -14.51
CA THR A 217 -22.47 -48.28 -14.41
C THR A 217 -23.26 -48.04 -13.10
N SER A 218 -23.84 -46.83 -13.05
CA SER A 218 -25.27 -46.44 -13.01
C SER A 218 -26.19 -46.62 -11.78
N ASN A 219 -27.06 -45.59 -11.65
CA ASN A 219 -28.45 -45.54 -11.16
C ASN A 219 -28.77 -45.02 -9.74
N LYS A 220 -29.12 -43.72 -9.70
CA LYS A 220 -30.47 -43.14 -9.46
C LYS A 220 -31.39 -43.81 -8.41
N VAL A 221 -31.88 -42.99 -7.46
CA VAL A 221 -33.31 -42.74 -7.11
C VAL A 221 -33.57 -42.59 -5.58
N SER A 222 -33.96 -41.35 -5.25
CA SER A 222 -34.94 -40.83 -4.29
C SER A 222 -35.35 -41.52 -2.97
N SER A 223 -35.56 -40.61 -2.00
CA SER A 223 -36.67 -40.53 -1.03
C SER A 223 -36.55 -41.31 0.28
N LEU A 224 -36.58 -40.59 1.40
CA LEU A 224 -37.74 -40.50 2.30
C LEU A 224 -37.36 -39.78 3.61
N ARG A 225 -38.21 -38.83 4.00
CA ARG A 225 -38.25 -38.25 5.34
C ARG A 225 -38.64 -39.33 6.34
N ASN A 226 -37.98 -39.38 7.49
CA ASN A 226 -38.63 -39.80 8.73
C ASN A 226 -38.04 -39.05 9.92
N HIS A 227 -38.94 -38.42 10.68
CA HIS A 227 -38.68 -37.86 11.99
C HIS A 227 -38.58 -38.98 13.03
N GLY A 228 -37.47 -39.03 13.76
CA GLY A 228 -37.30 -39.85 14.94
C GLY A 228 -36.29 -39.19 15.87
N LYS A 229 -36.78 -38.53 16.91
CA LYS A 229 -35.97 -38.08 18.05
C LYS A 229 -35.34 -39.30 18.73
N LYS A 230 -34.02 -39.29 18.93
CA LYS A 230 -33.37 -39.83 20.14
C LYS A 230 -31.91 -39.38 20.26
N GLU A 231 -31.69 -38.61 21.31
CA GLU A 231 -30.52 -38.58 22.19
C GLU A 231 -29.13 -38.34 21.57
N ASN A 232 -28.72 -37.08 21.66
CA ASN A 232 -27.34 -36.62 21.47
C ASN A 232 -26.42 -37.25 22.53
N LEU A 233 -25.57 -38.19 22.08
CA LEU A 233 -24.28 -38.47 22.70
C LEU A 233 -23.28 -37.43 22.19
N ASP A 234 -23.04 -36.44 23.04
CA ASP A 234 -22.24 -35.25 22.81
C ASP A 234 -20.73 -35.59 22.75
N LEU A 235 -20.28 -36.13 21.61
CA LEU A 235 -18.86 -36.22 21.29
C LEU A 235 -18.40 -34.90 20.65
N LYS A 236 -18.01 -33.94 21.50
CA LYS A 236 -17.31 -32.72 21.12
C LYS A 236 -15.99 -33.04 20.41
N LYS A 237 -16.04 -33.28 19.10
CA LYS A 237 -14.90 -33.02 18.21
C LYS A 237 -14.75 -31.52 18.11
N LYS A 238 -13.82 -30.96 18.90
CA LYS A 238 -13.23 -29.65 18.61
C LYS A 238 -12.46 -29.77 17.30
N SER A 239 -13.16 -29.63 16.19
CA SER A 239 -12.54 -29.27 14.92
C SER A 239 -12.15 -27.79 15.04
N ASN A 240 -10.86 -27.52 15.21
CA ASN A 240 -10.30 -26.22 14.86
C ASN A 240 -10.37 -26.09 13.32
N LEU A 241 -11.57 -25.89 12.77
CA LEU A 241 -11.69 -25.31 11.43
C LEU A 241 -11.16 -23.89 11.55
N LYS A 242 -10.03 -23.60 10.88
CA LYS A 242 -9.71 -22.22 10.50
C LYS A 242 -10.97 -21.68 9.83
N LYS A 243 -11.65 -20.70 10.46
CA LYS A 243 -12.73 -19.96 9.81
C LYS A 243 -12.17 -19.46 8.48
N MET A 244 -12.85 -19.79 7.37
CA MET A 244 -12.53 -19.20 6.08
C MET A 244 -12.55 -17.67 6.22
N PRO A 245 -11.65 -16.93 5.53
CA PRO A 245 -11.69 -15.49 5.60
C PRO A 245 -13.08 -15.00 5.17
N GLU A 246 -13.72 -14.24 6.04
CA GLU A 246 -15.08 -13.72 5.83
C GLU A 246 -15.05 -12.64 4.73
N VAL A 247 -15.99 -12.70 3.77
CA VAL A 247 -16.24 -11.64 2.80
C VAL A 247 -17.22 -10.64 3.41
N ASN A 248 -16.98 -9.35 3.24
CA ASN A 248 -17.96 -8.33 3.58
C ASN A 248 -18.90 -8.11 2.40
N GLU A 249 -20.21 -8.27 2.58
CA GLU A 249 -21.20 -8.14 1.52
C GLU A 249 -22.25 -7.08 1.88
N PHE A 250 -22.56 -6.20 0.93
CA PHE A 250 -23.57 -5.15 1.09
C PHE A 250 -24.51 -5.12 -0.12
N ILE A 251 -25.81 -5.17 0.13
CA ILE A 251 -26.85 -5.03 -0.89
C ILE A 251 -27.52 -3.66 -0.74
N VAL A 252 -27.30 -2.77 -1.70
CA VAL A 252 -27.84 -1.41 -1.74
C VAL A 252 -29.17 -1.40 -2.50
N LYS A 253 -30.27 -1.47 -1.77
CA LYS A 253 -31.63 -1.54 -2.33
C LYS A 253 -32.26 -0.18 -2.66
N LYS A 254 -31.81 0.92 -2.07
CA LYS A 254 -32.36 2.24 -2.37
C LYS A 254 -31.43 2.98 -3.33
N LYS A 255 -31.99 3.59 -4.37
CA LYS A 255 -31.32 4.62 -5.14
C LYS A 255 -31.13 5.81 -4.20
N ASN A 256 -30.01 5.87 -3.47
CA ASN A 256 -29.64 7.11 -2.82
C ASN A 256 -29.52 8.13 -3.95
N THR A 257 -30.35 9.17 -3.91
CA THR A 257 -30.20 10.37 -4.71
C THR A 257 -28.97 11.11 -4.19
N ASP A 258 -27.78 10.53 -4.33
CA ASP A 258 -26.56 11.16 -3.84
C ASP A 258 -26.05 12.13 -4.90
N SER A 259 -26.72 13.28 -4.95
CA SER A 259 -26.18 14.49 -5.56
C SER A 259 -24.81 14.88 -4.97
N ARG A 260 -24.47 14.37 -3.77
CA ARG A 260 -23.17 14.56 -3.10
C ARG A 260 -22.01 13.80 -3.77
N GLY A 261 -22.28 12.77 -4.59
CA GLY A 261 -21.24 11.92 -5.18
C GLY A 261 -20.53 12.49 -6.41
N ARG A 262 -20.96 13.65 -6.93
CA ARG A 262 -20.39 14.26 -8.14
C ARG A 262 -19.60 15.55 -7.91
N ASP A 263 -19.62 16.07 -6.69
CA ASP A 263 -18.96 17.33 -6.31
C ASP A 263 -17.45 17.19 -6.08
N TRP A 264 -16.89 15.98 -6.21
CA TRP A 264 -15.46 15.75 -5.96
C TRP A 264 -14.56 16.44 -6.99
N MET A 265 -15.04 16.65 -8.22
CA MET A 265 -14.29 17.37 -9.27
C MET A 265 -14.23 18.89 -9.02
N ASP A 266 -15.13 19.44 -8.21
CA ASP A 266 -15.22 20.89 -7.96
C ASP A 266 -14.60 21.30 -6.61
N GLN A 267 -14.02 20.35 -5.86
CA GLN A 267 -13.34 20.64 -4.60
C GLN A 267 -12.02 21.39 -4.82
N GLU A 268 -11.84 22.54 -4.17
CA GLU A 268 -10.57 23.29 -4.19
C GLU A 268 -9.44 22.61 -3.38
N ASP A 269 -9.79 21.63 -2.54
CA ASP A 269 -8.89 20.76 -1.78
C ASP A 269 -8.83 19.38 -2.45
N SER A 270 -7.71 19.08 -3.09
CA SER A 270 -7.46 17.83 -3.80
C SER A 270 -7.44 16.61 -2.87
N THR A 271 -7.08 16.78 -1.60
CA THR A 271 -7.11 15.69 -0.61
C THR A 271 -8.56 15.33 -0.26
N LEU A 272 -9.41 16.34 -0.11
CA LEU A 272 -10.83 16.15 0.09
C LEU A 272 -11.49 15.58 -1.17
N ALA A 273 -11.12 16.05 -2.36
CA ALA A 273 -11.57 15.49 -3.63
C ALA A 273 -11.31 13.97 -3.72
N GLY A 274 -10.06 13.56 -3.45
CA GLY A 274 -9.65 12.15 -3.44
C GLY A 274 -10.45 11.32 -2.45
N LYS A 275 -10.62 11.84 -1.22
CA LYS A 275 -11.43 11.17 -0.19
C LYS A 275 -12.90 11.04 -0.58
N CYS A 276 -13.53 12.12 -1.05
CA CYS A 276 -14.93 12.12 -1.48
C CYS A 276 -15.16 11.15 -2.63
N LEU A 277 -14.25 11.14 -3.61
CA LEU A 277 -14.31 10.20 -4.72
C LEU A 277 -14.17 8.74 -4.24
N PHE A 278 -13.22 8.47 -3.35
CA PHE A 278 -13.06 7.13 -2.80
C PHE A 278 -14.29 6.70 -2.00
N GLU A 279 -14.87 7.57 -1.15
CA GLU A 279 -16.11 7.29 -0.44
C GLU A 279 -17.27 7.00 -1.40
N TRP A 280 -17.43 7.81 -2.46
CA TRP A 280 -18.41 7.56 -3.52
C TRP A 280 -18.23 6.17 -4.15
N LEU A 281 -16.99 5.75 -4.43
CA LEU A 281 -16.70 4.44 -5.02
C LEU A 281 -17.25 3.29 -4.14
N ILE A 282 -17.09 3.40 -2.82
CA ILE A 282 -17.39 2.32 -1.85
C ILE A 282 -18.69 2.53 -1.03
N LEU A 283 -19.55 3.48 -1.41
CA LEU A 283 -20.86 3.64 -0.75
C LEU A 283 -21.63 2.31 -0.71
N PRO A 284 -22.21 1.92 0.45
CA PRO A 284 -22.56 2.78 1.58
C PRO A 284 -21.54 2.79 2.74
N ILE A 285 -20.34 2.25 2.53
CA ILE A 285 -19.34 2.08 3.59
C ILE A 285 -18.50 3.34 3.71
N SER A 286 -18.17 3.74 4.93
CA SER A 286 -17.23 4.84 5.15
C SER A 286 -15.80 4.40 4.80
N HIS A 287 -14.97 5.33 4.34
CA HIS A 287 -13.57 5.02 4.07
C HIS A 287 -12.82 4.49 5.31
N GLN A 288 -13.18 4.96 6.52
CA GLN A 288 -12.60 4.48 7.79
C GLN A 288 -12.95 3.03 8.08
N ASP A 289 -14.20 2.63 7.84
CA ASP A 289 -14.65 1.25 8.03
C ASP A 289 -14.00 0.33 7.01
N PHE A 290 -13.89 0.76 5.75
CA PHE A 290 -13.18 0.04 4.72
C PHE A 290 -11.71 -0.20 5.09
N MET A 291 -10.97 0.86 5.47
CA MET A 291 -9.56 0.74 5.87
C MET A 291 -9.39 -0.16 7.09
N ARG A 292 -10.33 -0.11 8.03
CA ARG A 292 -10.28 -0.93 9.25
C ARG A 292 -10.57 -2.41 8.96
N GLN A 293 -11.55 -2.70 8.11
CA GLN A 293 -12.12 -4.04 7.99
C GLN A 293 -11.67 -4.80 6.74
N ASN A 294 -11.42 -4.12 5.62
CA ASN A 294 -11.24 -4.71 4.30
C ASN A 294 -9.83 -4.54 3.73
N TRP A 295 -9.29 -3.32 3.76
CA TRP A 295 -8.00 -2.99 3.17
C TRP A 295 -6.88 -3.95 3.63
N GLU A 296 -6.23 -4.60 2.66
CA GLU A 296 -5.18 -5.62 2.82
C GLU A 296 -5.58 -6.83 3.71
N LYS A 297 -6.88 -7.05 3.95
CA LYS A 297 -7.38 -8.10 4.87
C LYS A 297 -8.32 -9.08 4.19
N ARG A 298 -9.41 -8.58 3.59
CA ARG A 298 -10.47 -9.43 3.04
C ARG A 298 -11.29 -8.75 1.95
N PRO A 299 -11.91 -9.54 1.06
CA PRO A 299 -12.73 -8.99 -0.01
C PRO A 299 -13.96 -8.23 0.49
N LEU A 300 -14.44 -7.33 -0.37
CA LEU A 300 -15.66 -6.56 -0.18
C LEU A 300 -16.49 -6.63 -1.46
N LEU A 301 -17.75 -7.04 -1.34
CA LEU A 301 -18.75 -6.98 -2.40
C LEU A 301 -19.82 -5.93 -2.06
N ILE A 302 -20.08 -5.03 -3.00
CA ILE A 302 -21.18 -4.07 -2.95
C ILE A 302 -22.06 -4.27 -4.17
N GLN A 303 -23.27 -4.78 -3.96
CA GLN A 303 -24.29 -4.98 -5.00
C GLN A 303 -25.30 -3.83 -5.01
N ARG A 304 -25.52 -3.22 -6.17
CA ARG A 304 -26.39 -2.04 -6.37
C ARG A 304 -27.61 -2.38 -7.20
N GLU A 305 -28.52 -3.20 -6.65
CA GLU A 305 -29.72 -3.73 -7.32
C GLU A 305 -30.56 -2.66 -8.06
N ASN A 306 -30.75 -1.48 -7.44
CA ASN A 306 -31.60 -0.41 -7.97
C ASN A 306 -30.82 0.80 -8.51
N ASN A 307 -29.53 0.64 -8.80
CA ASN A 307 -28.69 1.72 -9.32
C ASN A 307 -27.69 1.21 -10.38
N ARG A 308 -28.22 0.58 -11.43
CA ARG A 308 -27.42 -0.06 -12.48
C ARG A 308 -26.61 0.92 -13.34
N ASN A 309 -26.96 2.20 -13.32
CA ASN A 309 -26.25 3.26 -14.03
C ASN A 309 -25.20 3.98 -13.16
N TYR A 310 -24.83 3.43 -11.99
CA TYR A 310 -23.91 4.09 -11.05
C TYR A 310 -22.55 4.45 -11.67
N PHE A 311 -22.00 3.55 -12.47
CA PHE A 311 -20.70 3.73 -13.14
C PHE A 311 -20.82 3.99 -14.65
N SER A 312 -22.03 4.13 -15.20
CA SER A 312 -22.25 4.21 -16.65
C SER A 312 -21.67 5.48 -17.30
N GLU A 313 -21.38 6.51 -16.50
CA GLU A 313 -20.75 7.74 -17.00
C GLU A 313 -19.24 7.59 -17.19
N LEU A 314 -18.59 6.57 -16.60
CA LEU A 314 -17.13 6.40 -16.66
C LEU A 314 -16.66 5.86 -18.02
N LEU A 315 -17.40 4.90 -18.58
CA LEU A 315 -17.02 4.21 -19.80
C LEU A 315 -18.23 3.58 -20.49
N SER A 316 -18.13 3.35 -21.79
CA SER A 316 -19.08 2.52 -22.54
C SER A 316 -18.37 1.77 -23.68
N THR A 317 -19.00 0.71 -24.19
CA THR A 317 -18.50 -0.02 -25.37
C THR A 317 -18.35 0.86 -26.63
N PRO A 318 -19.28 1.79 -26.97
CA PRO A 318 -19.06 2.76 -28.04
C PRO A 318 -17.84 3.66 -27.83
N ALA A 319 -17.52 4.05 -26.58
CA ALA A 319 -16.34 4.86 -26.31
C ALA A 319 -15.03 4.10 -26.61
N ILE A 320 -15.02 2.77 -26.44
CA ILE A 320 -13.87 1.93 -26.83
C ILE A 320 -13.73 1.87 -28.35
N ASP A 321 -14.83 1.75 -29.11
CA ASP A 321 -14.79 1.79 -30.58
C ASP A 321 -14.30 3.15 -31.09
N ALA A 322 -14.82 4.25 -30.54
CA ALA A 322 -14.34 5.61 -30.85
C ALA A 322 -12.84 5.75 -30.56
N MET A 323 -12.38 5.31 -29.38
CA MET A 323 -10.96 5.30 -29.01
C MET A 323 -10.09 4.58 -30.04
N LEU A 324 -10.49 3.38 -30.49
CA LEU A 324 -9.74 2.60 -31.49
C LEU A 324 -9.67 3.31 -32.86
N ARG A 325 -10.74 4.02 -33.24
CA ARG A 325 -10.83 4.74 -34.52
C ARG A 325 -10.05 6.04 -34.52
N GLU A 326 -10.16 6.81 -33.44
CA GLU A 326 -9.63 8.17 -33.32
C GLU A 326 -8.15 8.19 -32.92
N ASN A 327 -7.65 7.13 -32.27
CA ASN A 327 -6.29 7.07 -31.75
C ASN A 327 -5.45 5.95 -32.37
N VAL A 328 -4.13 6.06 -32.21
CA VAL A 328 -3.18 4.99 -32.57
C VAL A 328 -3.02 4.06 -31.38
N VAL A 329 -3.95 3.10 -31.26
CA VAL A 329 -3.91 2.04 -30.26
C VAL A 329 -3.08 0.86 -30.79
N CYS A 330 -2.17 0.31 -29.99
CA CYS A 330 -1.24 -0.74 -30.41
C CYS A 330 -1.43 -1.98 -29.56
N PHE A 331 -1.36 -3.16 -30.19
CA PHE A 331 -1.36 -4.42 -29.45
C PHE A 331 -0.16 -4.50 -28.50
N THR A 332 -0.33 -5.23 -27.39
CA THR A 332 0.68 -5.45 -26.32
C THR A 332 1.06 -4.19 -25.52
N LYS A 333 0.98 -3.00 -26.14
CA LYS A 333 1.28 -1.72 -25.50
C LYS A 333 0.03 -1.11 -24.85
N HIS A 334 -1.07 -1.07 -25.61
CA HIS A 334 -2.32 -0.43 -25.19
C HIS A 334 -3.49 -1.41 -25.11
N LEU A 335 -3.39 -2.56 -25.79
CA LEU A 335 -4.50 -3.50 -25.93
C LEU A 335 -4.00 -4.93 -26.06
N ASP A 336 -4.62 -5.85 -25.33
CA ASP A 336 -4.43 -7.29 -25.46
C ASP A 336 -5.73 -7.98 -25.90
N ILE A 337 -5.59 -9.01 -26.74
CA ILE A 337 -6.65 -9.96 -27.07
C ILE A 337 -6.33 -11.30 -26.42
N THR A 338 -7.25 -11.82 -25.62
CA THR A 338 -7.01 -13.05 -24.85
C THR A 338 -8.21 -13.99 -24.85
N SER A 339 -7.94 -15.28 -24.72
CA SER A 339 -8.95 -16.31 -24.48
C SER A 339 -8.47 -17.28 -23.40
N TYR A 340 -9.42 -17.94 -22.75
CA TYR A 340 -9.19 -19.07 -21.87
C TYR A 340 -10.19 -20.17 -22.20
N THR A 341 -9.69 -21.23 -22.82
CA THR A 341 -10.48 -22.36 -23.31
C THR A 341 -9.75 -23.66 -22.95
N ASP A 342 -10.50 -24.66 -22.49
CA ASP A 342 -9.95 -25.98 -22.12
C ASP A 342 -8.75 -25.92 -21.15
N GLY A 343 -8.78 -24.98 -20.21
CA GLY A 343 -7.73 -24.81 -19.21
C GLY A 343 -6.48 -24.06 -19.70
N VAL A 344 -6.45 -23.57 -20.95
CA VAL A 344 -5.30 -22.91 -21.55
C VAL A 344 -5.61 -21.44 -21.82
N ARG A 345 -4.74 -20.53 -21.36
CA ARG A 345 -4.83 -19.09 -21.62
C ARG A 345 -3.94 -18.69 -22.79
N GLU A 346 -4.51 -18.05 -23.79
CA GLU A 346 -3.82 -17.63 -25.02
C GLU A 346 -3.82 -16.10 -25.19
N THR A 347 -2.76 -15.57 -25.82
CA THR A 347 -2.70 -14.17 -26.31
C THR A 347 -2.77 -14.23 -27.82
N HIS A 348 -3.67 -13.45 -28.42
CA HIS A 348 -3.87 -13.40 -29.88
C HIS A 348 -3.34 -12.12 -30.52
N ASN A 349 -2.56 -11.35 -29.78
CA ASN A 349 -1.97 -10.10 -30.24
C ASN A 349 -1.15 -10.31 -31.52
N VAL A 350 -1.45 -9.49 -32.53
CA VAL A 350 -0.60 -9.33 -33.70
C VAL A 350 0.34 -8.13 -33.52
N LEU A 351 1.35 -8.01 -34.38
CA LEU A 351 2.25 -6.86 -34.33
C LEU A 351 1.57 -5.59 -34.87
N GLY A 352 1.79 -4.46 -34.19
CA GLY A 352 1.40 -3.14 -34.68
C GLY A 352 0.07 -2.60 -34.15
N ARG A 353 -0.61 -1.78 -34.96
CA ARG A 353 -1.83 -1.06 -34.58
C ARG A 353 -3.01 -2.02 -34.43
N ALA A 354 -3.76 -1.87 -33.34
CA ALA A 354 -5.03 -2.53 -33.09
C ALA A 354 -6.14 -1.85 -33.90
N GLN A 355 -6.27 -2.23 -35.17
CA GLN A 355 -7.33 -1.72 -36.04
C GLN A 355 -8.72 -2.18 -35.55
N PRO A 356 -9.74 -1.29 -35.51
CA PRO A 356 -11.06 -1.63 -34.98
C PRO A 356 -11.64 -2.92 -35.57
N ASN A 357 -11.60 -3.08 -36.90
CA ASN A 357 -12.14 -4.27 -37.57
C ASN A 357 -11.51 -5.58 -37.06
N LEU A 358 -10.18 -5.58 -36.84
CA LEU A 358 -9.48 -6.76 -36.37
C LEU A 358 -9.80 -7.05 -34.89
N VAL A 359 -9.87 -6.02 -34.05
CA VAL A 359 -10.25 -6.16 -32.64
C VAL A 359 -11.66 -6.74 -32.52
N TRP A 360 -12.60 -6.23 -33.31
CA TRP A 360 -13.99 -6.71 -33.29
C TRP A 360 -14.17 -8.08 -33.92
N ASP A 361 -13.36 -8.44 -34.91
CA ASP A 361 -13.31 -9.81 -35.43
C ASP A 361 -12.89 -10.79 -34.32
N PHE A 362 -11.80 -10.53 -33.60
CA PHE A 362 -11.40 -11.33 -32.44
C PHE A 362 -12.50 -11.41 -31.36
N TYR A 363 -13.11 -10.27 -31.03
CA TYR A 363 -14.21 -10.22 -30.05
C TYR A 363 -15.40 -11.09 -30.47
N SER A 364 -15.79 -11.01 -31.74
CA SER A 364 -16.88 -11.82 -32.30
C SER A 364 -16.57 -13.33 -32.30
N ASN A 365 -15.29 -13.69 -32.28
CA ASN A 365 -14.79 -15.06 -32.17
C ASN A 365 -14.49 -15.47 -30.71
N GLY A 366 -15.12 -14.82 -29.73
CA GLY A 366 -15.08 -15.24 -28.32
C GLY A 366 -13.89 -14.74 -27.51
N CYS A 367 -13.00 -13.93 -28.10
CA CYS A 367 -11.84 -13.39 -27.39
C CYS A 367 -12.21 -12.15 -26.56
N SER A 368 -11.64 -12.05 -25.36
CA SER A 368 -11.71 -10.83 -24.55
C SER A 368 -10.76 -9.77 -25.07
N VAL A 369 -11.21 -8.52 -25.03
CA VAL A 369 -10.40 -7.32 -25.27
C VAL A 369 -10.03 -6.72 -23.92
N ARG A 370 -8.72 -6.57 -23.66
CA ARG A 370 -8.18 -5.92 -22.47
C ARG A 370 -7.47 -4.64 -22.86
N LEU A 371 -7.91 -3.49 -22.36
CA LEU A 371 -7.19 -2.23 -22.53
C LEU A 371 -6.19 -2.04 -21.39
N LEU A 372 -4.95 -1.76 -21.77
CA LEU A 372 -3.83 -1.41 -20.90
C LEU A 372 -3.74 0.11 -20.80
N ASN A 373 -3.67 0.65 -19.59
CA ASN A 373 -3.52 2.10 -19.38
C ASN A 373 -4.60 2.94 -20.11
N PRO A 374 -5.91 2.62 -19.96
CA PRO A 374 -7.01 3.30 -20.66
C PRO A 374 -7.04 4.81 -20.42
N GLN A 375 -6.49 5.29 -19.29
CA GLN A 375 -6.36 6.72 -19.00
C GLN A 375 -5.55 7.50 -20.06
N ALA A 376 -4.71 6.84 -20.86
CA ALA A 376 -3.98 7.49 -21.96
C ALA A 376 -4.89 8.02 -23.08
N PHE A 377 -6.11 7.46 -23.20
CA PHE A 377 -7.04 7.82 -24.27
C PHE A 377 -8.43 8.22 -23.76
N LEU A 378 -8.76 7.89 -22.51
CA LEU A 378 -10.10 8.06 -21.94
C LEU A 378 -10.05 9.05 -20.77
N PRO A 379 -10.36 10.36 -21.01
CA PRO A 379 -10.18 11.43 -20.03
C PRO A 379 -10.90 11.22 -18.70
N LYS A 380 -12.06 10.55 -18.71
CA LYS A 380 -12.80 10.25 -17.47
C LYS A 380 -12.09 9.23 -16.59
N ILE A 381 -11.41 8.26 -17.19
CA ILE A 381 -10.59 7.28 -16.46
C ILE A 381 -9.30 7.94 -15.97
N HIS A 382 -8.71 8.85 -16.76
CA HIS A 382 -7.61 9.70 -16.29
C HIS A 382 -8.00 10.52 -15.06
N ALA A 383 -9.12 11.25 -15.11
CA ALA A 383 -9.59 12.04 -13.97
C ALA A 383 -9.87 11.19 -12.73
N LEU A 384 -10.49 10.01 -12.91
CA LEU A 384 -10.73 9.04 -11.85
C LEU A 384 -9.41 8.58 -11.18
N ASN A 385 -8.45 8.12 -11.98
CA ASN A 385 -7.18 7.61 -11.50
C ASN A 385 -6.31 8.72 -10.85
N ALA A 386 -6.19 9.87 -11.52
CA ALA A 386 -5.41 11.01 -11.04
C ALA A 386 -5.95 11.59 -9.72
N THR A 387 -7.25 11.44 -9.46
CA THR A 387 -7.85 11.88 -8.19
C THR A 387 -7.75 10.81 -7.11
N LEU A 388 -7.80 9.52 -7.46
CA LEU A 388 -7.59 8.44 -6.50
C LEU A 388 -6.12 8.30 -6.05
N GLN A 389 -5.14 8.60 -6.91
CA GLN A 389 -3.72 8.58 -6.51
C GLN A 389 -3.42 9.62 -5.42
N GLU A 390 -4.13 10.75 -5.39
CA GLU A 390 -4.05 11.74 -4.31
C GLU A 390 -4.53 11.16 -2.97
N TYR A 391 -5.56 10.29 -3.01
CA TYR A 391 -6.05 9.62 -1.81
C TYR A 391 -5.13 8.50 -1.33
N PHE A 392 -4.62 7.67 -2.24
CA PHE A 392 -3.79 6.51 -1.89
C PHE A 392 -2.31 6.86 -1.64
N GLY A 393 -1.83 7.99 -2.15
CA GLY A 393 -0.42 8.37 -2.07
C GLY A 393 0.50 7.44 -2.88
N CYS A 394 -0.03 6.82 -3.93
CA CYS A 394 0.69 5.96 -4.87
C CYS A 394 0.05 6.05 -6.25
N PHE A 395 0.72 5.55 -7.29
CA PHE A 395 0.12 5.43 -8.61
C PHE A 395 -1.18 4.60 -8.56
N VAL A 396 -2.22 5.10 -9.23
CA VAL A 396 -3.47 4.38 -9.45
C VAL A 396 -3.61 4.12 -10.94
N GLY A 397 -3.57 2.84 -11.30
CA GLY A 397 -3.77 2.38 -12.67
C GLY A 397 -5.20 1.91 -12.90
N ALA A 398 -5.50 1.63 -14.16
CA ALA A 398 -6.69 0.91 -14.54
C ALA A 398 -6.38 -0.08 -15.67
N ASN A 399 -7.12 -1.18 -15.71
CA ASN A 399 -7.32 -1.99 -16.91
C ASN A 399 -8.82 -2.07 -17.21
N VAL A 400 -9.18 -2.08 -18.48
CA VAL A 400 -10.56 -2.34 -18.91
C VAL A 400 -10.64 -3.71 -19.52
N TYR A 401 -11.69 -4.46 -19.19
CA TYR A 401 -11.92 -5.80 -19.74
C TYR A 401 -13.31 -5.87 -20.36
N LEU A 402 -13.33 -6.10 -21.68
CA LEU A 402 -14.53 -6.35 -22.47
C LEU A 402 -14.51 -7.82 -22.91
N THR A 403 -15.42 -8.62 -22.38
CA THR A 403 -15.52 -10.07 -22.65
C THR A 403 -16.83 -10.35 -23.38
N PRO A 404 -16.81 -11.08 -24.51
CA PRO A 404 -18.03 -11.43 -25.26
C PRO A 404 -18.86 -12.46 -24.50
N PRO A 405 -20.13 -12.69 -24.90
CA PRO A 405 -20.98 -13.71 -24.28
C PRO A 405 -20.33 -15.10 -24.27
N ASN A 406 -20.66 -15.90 -23.25
CA ASN A 406 -20.32 -17.32 -23.14
C ASN A 406 -18.80 -17.61 -23.20
N SER A 407 -17.95 -16.72 -22.69
CA SER A 407 -16.50 -16.88 -22.77
C SER A 407 -15.74 -16.45 -21.52
N GLN A 408 -14.48 -16.88 -21.44
CA GLN A 408 -13.54 -16.51 -20.40
C GLN A 408 -12.26 -16.01 -21.06
N GLY A 409 -11.73 -14.88 -20.59
CA GLY A 409 -10.53 -14.26 -21.18
C GLY A 409 -9.22 -14.65 -20.51
N PHE A 410 -9.26 -15.03 -19.23
CA PHE A 410 -8.08 -15.21 -18.39
C PHE A 410 -8.19 -16.47 -17.54
N ALA A 411 -7.07 -17.14 -17.35
CA ALA A 411 -6.95 -18.22 -16.38
C ALA A 411 -7.05 -17.68 -14.94
N PRO A 412 -7.32 -18.53 -13.95
CA PRO A 412 -7.20 -18.18 -12.54
C PRO A 412 -5.80 -17.66 -12.16
N HIS A 413 -5.73 -16.53 -11.46
CA HIS A 413 -4.47 -15.92 -11.02
C HIS A 413 -4.71 -14.97 -9.83
N TYR A 414 -3.63 -14.52 -9.17
CA TYR A 414 -3.66 -13.33 -8.32
C TYR A 414 -2.68 -12.27 -8.84
N ASP A 415 -2.97 -11.01 -8.53
CA ASP A 415 -2.13 -9.86 -8.89
C ASP A 415 -1.31 -9.34 -7.68
N ASP A 416 -0.40 -8.41 -7.96
CA ASP A 416 0.46 -7.70 -7.00
C ASP A 416 -0.07 -6.32 -6.58
N ILE A 417 -1.36 -6.07 -6.84
CA ILE A 417 -2.04 -4.79 -6.58
C ILE A 417 -3.31 -4.99 -5.76
N GLU A 418 -3.73 -3.92 -5.09
CA GLU A 418 -5.06 -3.84 -4.48
C GLU A 418 -6.08 -3.53 -5.58
N ALA A 419 -7.05 -4.42 -5.79
CA ALA A 419 -7.95 -4.37 -6.94
C ALA A 419 -9.36 -3.90 -6.55
N PHE A 420 -9.90 -2.94 -7.31
CA PHE A 420 -11.31 -2.56 -7.28
C PHE A 420 -11.93 -2.78 -8.66
N VAL A 421 -12.82 -3.77 -8.77
CA VAL A 421 -13.57 -4.10 -9.98
C VAL A 421 -14.89 -3.32 -9.98
N LEU A 422 -15.09 -2.48 -10.99
CA LEU A 422 -16.29 -1.70 -11.23
C LEU A 422 -17.02 -2.28 -12.43
N GLN A 423 -18.18 -2.91 -12.22
CA GLN A 423 -18.95 -3.48 -13.32
C GLN A 423 -19.71 -2.36 -14.06
N ILE A 424 -19.45 -2.20 -15.36
CA ILE A 424 -19.96 -1.09 -16.18
C ILE A 424 -21.13 -1.52 -17.06
N GLU A 425 -20.97 -2.61 -17.82
CA GLU A 425 -22.01 -3.14 -18.71
C GLU A 425 -22.10 -4.66 -18.59
N GLY A 426 -23.28 -5.19 -18.89
CA GLY A 426 -23.54 -6.63 -18.95
C GLY A 426 -23.25 -7.35 -17.63
N LYS A 427 -23.02 -8.66 -17.69
CA LYS A 427 -22.93 -9.52 -16.50
C LYS A 427 -21.70 -10.42 -16.54
N LYS A 428 -21.03 -10.55 -15.39
CA LYS A 428 -19.86 -11.43 -15.27
C LYS A 428 -19.94 -12.27 -14.01
N HIS A 429 -19.76 -13.58 -14.16
CA HIS A 429 -19.64 -14.53 -13.06
C HIS A 429 -18.21 -14.50 -12.53
N TRP A 430 -18.04 -14.13 -11.27
CA TRP A 430 -16.76 -14.01 -10.58
C TRP A 430 -16.64 -15.07 -9.49
N LYS A 431 -15.44 -15.67 -9.41
CA LYS A 431 -15.02 -16.50 -8.30
C LYS A 431 -13.74 -15.92 -7.69
N VAL A 432 -13.74 -15.74 -6.38
CA VAL A 432 -12.58 -15.26 -5.60
C VAL A 432 -12.23 -16.30 -4.55
N TYR A 433 -10.94 -16.56 -4.40
CA TYR A 433 -10.37 -17.59 -3.54
C TYR A 433 -9.36 -16.94 -2.59
N PRO A 434 -9.21 -17.47 -1.36
CA PRO A 434 -8.21 -16.96 -0.44
C PRO A 434 -6.79 -17.31 -0.91
N PRO A 435 -5.76 -16.57 -0.47
CA PRO A 435 -4.37 -16.99 -0.63
C PRO A 435 -4.18 -18.44 -0.18
N ARG A 436 -3.47 -19.27 -0.96
CA ARG A 436 -3.36 -20.72 -0.67
C ARG A 436 -2.52 -21.01 0.57
N ASN A 437 -1.64 -20.08 0.94
CA ASN A 437 -0.73 -20.16 2.07
C ASN A 437 -0.27 -18.74 2.50
N GLU A 438 0.47 -18.66 3.60
CA GLU A 438 0.99 -17.39 4.14
C GLU A 438 1.98 -16.70 3.18
N GLN A 439 2.72 -17.46 2.36
CA GLN A 439 3.67 -16.89 1.39
C GLN A 439 2.98 -16.18 0.23
N GLU A 440 1.74 -16.56 -0.08
CA GLU A 440 0.88 -15.93 -1.09
C GLU A 440 -0.04 -14.85 -0.51
N THR A 441 0.04 -14.56 0.79
CA THR A 441 -0.71 -13.47 1.41
C THR A 441 0.04 -12.16 1.20
N LEU A 442 -0.61 -11.17 0.59
CA LEU A 442 -0.03 -9.87 0.24
C LEU A 442 1.29 -9.97 -0.56
N PRO A 443 1.34 -10.75 -1.67
CA PRO A 443 2.55 -10.97 -2.44
C PRO A 443 3.04 -9.66 -3.07
N ARG A 444 4.36 -9.58 -3.31
CA ARG A 444 4.97 -8.44 -4.03
C ARG A 444 4.89 -8.54 -5.55
N PHE A 445 4.50 -9.70 -6.08
CA PHE A 445 4.52 -10.01 -7.51
C PHE A 445 3.32 -10.90 -7.87
N SER A 446 2.79 -10.74 -9.08
CA SER A 446 1.66 -11.52 -9.58
C SER A 446 2.00 -13.01 -9.72
N SER A 447 0.99 -13.86 -9.65
CA SER A 447 1.14 -15.29 -9.85
C SER A 447 1.35 -15.66 -11.32
N PRO A 448 1.81 -16.89 -11.62
CA PRO A 448 1.52 -17.51 -12.90
C PRO A 448 0.01 -17.78 -13.04
N ASN A 449 -0.41 -18.20 -14.24
CA ASN A 449 -1.74 -18.78 -14.45
C ASN A 449 -1.84 -20.13 -13.73
N PHE A 450 -2.89 -20.32 -12.95
CA PHE A 450 -3.20 -21.58 -12.27
C PHE A 450 -4.19 -22.43 -13.05
N SER A 451 -4.11 -23.75 -12.86
CA SER A 451 -5.17 -24.66 -13.27
C SER A 451 -6.30 -24.74 -12.23
N GLN A 452 -7.45 -25.32 -12.59
CA GLN A 452 -8.59 -25.46 -11.66
C GLN A 452 -8.26 -26.39 -10.49
N GLU A 453 -7.33 -27.34 -10.66
CA GLU A 453 -6.90 -28.26 -9.61
C GLU A 453 -5.97 -27.58 -8.57
N GLU A 454 -5.38 -26.44 -8.93
CA GLU A 454 -4.48 -25.67 -8.05
C GLU A 454 -5.20 -24.66 -7.15
N ILE A 455 -6.45 -24.32 -7.48
CA ILE A 455 -7.24 -23.31 -6.80
C ILE A 455 -8.36 -24.04 -6.05
N GLY A 456 -8.40 -23.87 -4.72
CA GLY A 456 -9.33 -24.60 -3.86
C GLY A 456 -10.78 -24.16 -4.02
N GLU A 457 -11.55 -24.16 -2.93
CA GLU A 457 -12.93 -23.65 -2.97
C GLU A 457 -12.98 -22.11 -2.94
N PRO A 458 -13.87 -21.47 -3.73
CA PRO A 458 -14.03 -20.03 -3.69
C PRO A 458 -14.63 -19.59 -2.36
N ILE A 459 -14.16 -18.46 -1.84
CA ILE A 459 -14.79 -17.75 -0.71
C ILE A 459 -15.89 -16.80 -1.17
N LEU A 460 -15.92 -16.45 -2.46
CA LEU A 460 -16.96 -15.66 -3.10
C LEU A 460 -17.23 -16.25 -4.49
N ASP A 461 -18.49 -16.47 -4.80
CA ASP A 461 -18.99 -16.96 -6.09
C ASP A 461 -20.26 -16.16 -6.42
N VAL A 462 -20.13 -15.17 -7.31
CA VAL A 462 -21.15 -14.12 -7.51
C VAL A 462 -21.24 -13.69 -8.97
N THR A 463 -22.41 -13.33 -9.46
CA THR A 463 -22.54 -12.61 -10.74
C THR A 463 -22.63 -11.11 -10.48
N LEU A 464 -21.67 -10.36 -10.99
CA LEU A 464 -21.69 -8.90 -10.95
C LEU A 464 -22.56 -8.36 -12.09
N GLU A 465 -23.35 -7.34 -11.76
CA GLU A 465 -24.19 -6.58 -12.68
C GLU A 465 -23.78 -5.09 -12.67
N PRO A 466 -24.20 -4.28 -13.67
CA PRO A 466 -23.77 -2.88 -13.76
C PRO A 466 -23.99 -2.11 -12.46
N GLY A 467 -23.00 -1.28 -12.10
CA GLY A 467 -22.98 -0.52 -10.85
C GLY A 467 -22.43 -1.29 -9.64
N ASP A 468 -22.25 -2.61 -9.70
CA ASP A 468 -21.66 -3.37 -8.60
C ASP A 468 -20.15 -3.07 -8.46
N LEU A 469 -19.64 -3.17 -7.22
CA LEU A 469 -18.21 -3.08 -6.92
C LEU A 469 -17.73 -4.35 -6.20
N LEU A 470 -16.58 -4.86 -6.61
CA LEU A 470 -15.86 -5.93 -5.93
C LEU A 470 -14.42 -5.48 -5.63
N TYR A 471 -14.03 -5.46 -4.36
CA TYR A 471 -12.66 -5.25 -3.94
C TYR A 471 -12.06 -6.55 -3.40
N PHE A 472 -10.78 -6.78 -3.67
CA PHE A 472 -9.98 -7.83 -3.00
C PHE A 472 -8.51 -7.42 -2.89
N PRO A 473 -7.82 -7.80 -1.79
CA PRO A 473 -6.39 -7.57 -1.64
C PRO A 473 -5.55 -8.35 -2.65
N ARG A 474 -4.32 -7.88 -2.88
CA ARG A 474 -3.31 -8.64 -3.64
C ARG A 474 -3.09 -10.03 -3.01
N GLY A 475 -2.92 -11.05 -3.86
CA GLY A 475 -2.80 -12.45 -3.44
C GLY A 475 -4.10 -13.25 -3.37
N TYR A 476 -5.27 -12.60 -3.47
CA TYR A 476 -6.54 -13.31 -3.66
C TYR A 476 -6.64 -13.79 -5.10
N ILE A 477 -6.68 -15.12 -5.27
CA ILE A 477 -6.85 -15.73 -6.59
C ILE A 477 -8.26 -15.41 -7.07
N HIS A 478 -8.40 -15.08 -8.35
CA HIS A 478 -9.70 -14.80 -8.94
C HIS A 478 -9.79 -15.32 -10.38
N GLN A 479 -11.00 -15.58 -10.82
CA GLN A 479 -11.35 -15.85 -12.21
C GLN A 479 -12.75 -15.34 -12.52
N ALA A 480 -12.99 -15.00 -13.78
CA ALA A 480 -14.30 -14.50 -14.20
C ALA A 480 -14.65 -14.88 -15.64
N SER A 481 -15.89 -15.32 -15.86
CA SER A 481 -16.46 -15.65 -17.17
C SER A 481 -17.78 -14.90 -17.38
N THR A 482 -18.15 -14.65 -18.63
CA THR A 482 -19.47 -14.11 -18.95
C THR A 482 -20.55 -15.18 -18.79
N VAL A 483 -21.78 -14.72 -18.54
CA VAL A 483 -22.96 -15.59 -18.43
C VAL A 483 -23.60 -15.80 -19.80
N GLU A 484 -24.59 -16.69 -19.86
CA GLU A 484 -25.26 -17.04 -21.11
C GLU A 484 -25.90 -15.81 -21.78
N GLY A 485 -25.50 -15.50 -23.02
CA GLY A 485 -26.11 -14.48 -23.87
C GLY A 485 -25.74 -13.02 -23.55
N GLU A 486 -24.91 -12.78 -22.53
CA GLU A 486 -24.57 -11.43 -22.06
C GLU A 486 -23.06 -11.18 -22.16
N HIS A 487 -22.65 -10.04 -22.72
CA HIS A 487 -21.26 -9.58 -22.63
C HIS A 487 -20.97 -9.05 -21.22
N SER A 488 -19.72 -8.66 -20.99
CA SER A 488 -19.37 -7.87 -19.81
C SER A 488 -18.30 -6.84 -20.12
N LEU A 489 -18.51 -5.62 -19.58
CA LEU A 489 -17.51 -4.57 -19.50
C LEU A 489 -17.26 -4.22 -18.03
N HIS A 490 -16.00 -4.25 -17.59
CA HIS A 490 -15.62 -3.73 -16.28
C HIS A 490 -14.29 -2.96 -16.33
N ILE A 491 -14.11 -2.08 -15.35
CA ILE A 491 -12.85 -1.40 -15.05
C ILE A 491 -12.28 -2.06 -13.80
N THR A 492 -11.02 -2.45 -13.83
CA THR A 492 -10.26 -2.81 -12.62
C THR A 492 -9.33 -1.66 -12.31
N LEU A 493 -9.61 -0.91 -11.24
CA LEU A 493 -8.68 0.04 -10.67
C LEU A 493 -7.65 -0.72 -9.84
N SER A 494 -6.38 -0.36 -10.00
CA SER A 494 -5.25 -0.98 -9.31
C SER A 494 -4.46 0.06 -8.53
N ALA A 495 -4.16 -0.23 -7.27
CA ALA A 495 -3.37 0.63 -6.41
C ALA A 495 -2.32 -0.17 -5.61
N TYR A 496 -1.40 0.54 -4.95
CA TYR A 496 -0.51 0.00 -3.92
C TYR A 496 0.55 -1.02 -4.40
N GLN A 497 0.87 -1.03 -5.69
CA GLN A 497 2.00 -1.82 -6.20
C GLN A 497 3.30 -1.34 -5.53
N LYS A 498 4.10 -2.26 -4.99
CA LYS A 498 5.42 -1.96 -4.35
C LYS A 498 5.38 -0.81 -3.33
N THR A 499 4.30 -0.72 -2.55
CA THR A 499 4.09 0.29 -1.50
C THR A 499 4.09 -0.33 -0.08
N ALA A 500 4.82 -1.43 0.12
CA ALA A 500 4.92 -2.13 1.40
C ALA A 500 6.11 -1.65 2.25
N TRP A 501 6.13 -2.01 3.53
CA TRP A 501 7.24 -1.70 4.46
C TRP A 501 8.62 -2.12 3.95
N VAL A 502 8.69 -3.24 3.23
CA VAL A 502 9.94 -3.70 2.63
C VAL A 502 10.44 -2.76 1.54
N ASP A 503 9.55 -2.14 0.76
CA ASP A 503 9.92 -1.19 -0.29
C ASP A 503 10.53 0.10 0.33
N LEU A 504 9.97 0.57 1.45
CA LEU A 504 10.57 1.66 2.24
C LEU A 504 11.93 1.27 2.82
N LEU A 505 12.05 0.07 3.39
CA LEU A 505 13.31 -0.41 3.96
C LEU A 505 14.39 -0.62 2.89
N GLU A 506 14.02 -1.01 1.67
CA GLU A 506 14.93 -1.12 0.52
C GLU A 506 15.53 0.24 0.13
N LYS A 507 14.82 1.36 0.36
CA LYS A 507 15.34 2.73 0.20
C LYS A 507 16.13 3.22 1.42
N ALA A 508 15.60 3.00 2.62
CA ALA A 508 16.16 3.56 3.85
C ALA A 508 17.43 2.83 4.35
N LEU A 509 17.53 1.51 4.18
CA LEU A 509 18.68 0.73 4.69
C LEU A 509 20.02 1.11 4.03
N PRO A 510 20.12 1.30 2.70
CA PRO A 510 21.35 1.81 2.07
C PRO A 510 21.79 3.16 2.63
N LEU A 511 20.85 4.07 2.86
CA LEU A 511 21.12 5.39 3.45
C LEU A 511 21.62 5.27 4.89
N ALA A 512 20.97 4.42 5.69
CA ALA A 512 21.37 4.13 7.07
C ALA A 512 22.78 3.54 7.13
N LEU A 513 23.13 2.63 6.21
CA LEU A 513 24.47 2.04 6.10
C LEU A 513 25.52 3.08 5.72
N LYS A 514 25.22 3.95 4.74
CA LYS A 514 26.11 5.05 4.34
C LYS A 514 26.39 5.98 5.52
N ARG A 515 25.35 6.33 6.29
CA ARG A 515 25.46 7.17 7.48
C ARG A 515 26.24 6.49 8.60
N ALA A 516 25.93 5.24 8.91
CA ALA A 516 26.64 4.45 9.92
C ALA A 516 28.13 4.32 9.57
N ALA A 517 28.46 4.10 8.30
CA ALA A 517 29.85 4.03 7.84
C ALA A 517 30.58 5.38 7.99
N ALA A 518 29.90 6.52 7.86
CA ALA A 518 30.49 7.83 8.08
C ALA A 518 30.69 8.15 9.57
N GLU A 519 29.70 7.85 10.41
CA GLU A 519 29.64 8.34 11.79
C GLU A 519 30.21 7.34 12.82
N ASP A 520 30.26 6.04 12.50
CA ASP A 520 30.56 5.00 13.48
C ASP A 520 31.69 4.05 13.05
N VAL A 521 32.78 4.08 13.79
CA VAL A 521 33.97 3.26 13.51
C VAL A 521 33.68 1.75 13.60
N GLU A 522 32.70 1.30 14.38
CA GLU A 522 32.35 -0.13 14.47
C GLU A 522 31.90 -0.69 13.12
N PHE A 523 31.23 0.11 12.29
CA PHE A 523 30.82 -0.27 10.93
C PHE A 523 31.96 -0.20 9.93
N ARG A 524 33.05 0.52 10.24
CA ARG A 524 34.26 0.63 9.42
C ARG A 524 35.33 -0.39 9.76
N ARG A 525 35.24 -1.08 10.91
CA ARG A 525 36.22 -2.10 11.27
C ARG A 525 36.21 -3.24 10.24
N GLY A 526 37.40 -3.61 9.77
CA GLY A 526 37.56 -4.69 8.81
C GLY A 526 37.04 -6.03 9.33
N LEU A 527 36.56 -6.87 8.42
CA LEU A 527 36.15 -8.24 8.74
C LEU A 527 37.34 -9.06 9.27
N PRO A 528 37.10 -10.12 10.06
CA PRO A 528 38.15 -11.07 10.44
C PRO A 528 38.88 -11.62 9.21
N ARG A 529 40.21 -11.75 9.25
CA ARG A 529 41.02 -12.16 8.07
C ARG A 529 40.61 -13.49 7.44
N ASN A 530 40.03 -14.39 8.23
CA ASN A 530 39.57 -15.71 7.84
C ASN A 530 38.05 -15.77 7.55
N TYR A 531 37.38 -14.63 7.36
CA TYR A 531 35.92 -14.60 7.15
C TYR A 531 35.46 -15.46 5.96
N LEU A 532 36.33 -15.66 4.95
CA LEU A 532 36.08 -16.54 3.80
C LEU A 532 35.96 -18.03 4.17
N ASN A 533 36.43 -18.44 5.34
CA ASN A 533 36.34 -19.81 5.84
C ASN A 533 35.03 -20.07 6.61
N ILE A 534 34.18 -19.05 6.79
CA ILE A 534 32.91 -19.19 7.52
C ILE A 534 31.88 -19.84 6.59
N GLU A 535 31.66 -21.14 6.78
CA GLU A 535 30.69 -21.89 5.96
C GLU A 535 29.23 -21.64 6.36
N HIS A 536 28.36 -21.43 5.36
CA HIS A 536 26.94 -21.16 5.57
C HIS A 536 26.20 -22.28 6.33
N HIS A 537 26.66 -23.53 6.27
CA HIS A 537 26.07 -24.69 6.97
C HIS A 537 26.96 -25.31 8.07
N GLY A 538 28.14 -24.74 8.36
CA GLY A 538 29.02 -25.21 9.43
C GLY A 538 28.51 -24.88 10.85
N ASN A 539 28.95 -25.66 11.85
CA ASN A 539 28.61 -25.51 13.28
C ASN A 539 29.70 -24.81 14.10
N ASP A 540 30.52 -23.98 13.46
CA ASP A 540 31.75 -23.48 14.07
C ASP A 540 31.53 -22.31 15.02
N VAL A 541 32.32 -22.27 16.10
CA VAL A 541 32.34 -21.17 17.08
C VAL A 541 32.62 -19.82 16.42
N GLU A 542 33.46 -19.81 15.38
CA GLU A 542 33.80 -18.62 14.61
C GLU A 542 32.58 -18.04 13.86
N LYS A 543 31.74 -18.91 13.29
CA LYS A 543 30.48 -18.51 12.66
C LYS A 543 29.52 -17.88 13.66
N LYS A 544 29.44 -18.45 14.87
CA LYS A 544 28.63 -17.86 15.94
C LYS A 544 29.13 -16.46 16.30
N ALA A 545 30.43 -16.29 16.53
CA ALA A 545 31.01 -14.99 16.87
C ALA A 545 30.82 -13.95 15.74
N PHE A 546 30.95 -14.37 14.48
CA PHE A 546 30.68 -13.53 13.31
C PHE A 546 29.20 -13.11 13.25
N THR A 547 28.29 -14.07 13.42
CA THR A 547 26.83 -13.82 13.41
C THR A 547 26.42 -12.91 14.58
N ASP A 548 26.96 -13.14 15.78
CA ASP A 548 26.71 -12.31 16.96
C ASP A 548 27.18 -10.87 16.71
N THR A 549 28.34 -10.70 16.06
CA THR A 549 28.87 -9.38 15.70
C THR A 549 27.99 -8.70 14.67
N ALA A 550 27.63 -9.38 13.58
CA ALA A 550 26.74 -8.85 12.56
C ALA A 550 25.37 -8.46 13.14
N THR A 551 24.78 -9.32 13.98
CA THR A 551 23.49 -9.06 14.65
C THR A 551 23.56 -7.84 15.56
N ARG A 552 24.67 -7.69 16.31
CA ARG A 552 24.92 -6.49 17.14
C ARG A 552 25.02 -5.23 16.30
N LEU A 553 25.70 -5.29 15.15
CA LEU A 553 25.79 -4.16 14.23
C LEU A 553 24.43 -3.83 13.61
N VAL A 554 23.63 -4.82 13.23
CA VAL A 554 22.25 -4.60 12.75
C VAL A 554 21.37 -3.97 13.83
N ALA A 555 21.47 -4.41 15.08
CA ALA A 555 20.76 -3.77 16.19
C ALA A 555 21.19 -2.29 16.37
N ARG A 556 22.48 -2.02 16.21
CA ARG A 556 23.04 -0.66 16.26
C ARG A 556 22.65 0.19 15.04
N LEU A 557 22.44 -0.44 13.89
CA LEU A 557 21.94 0.19 12.66
C LEU A 557 20.54 0.77 12.87
N GLY A 558 19.75 0.25 13.82
CA GLY A 558 18.42 0.77 14.14
C GLY A 558 18.40 2.28 14.45
N HIS A 559 19.45 2.81 15.10
CA HIS A 559 19.58 4.25 15.34
C HIS A 559 19.72 5.04 14.02
N PHE A 560 20.63 4.62 13.14
CA PHE A 560 20.85 5.26 11.85
C PHE A 560 19.66 5.07 10.90
N LEU A 561 18.98 3.93 10.97
CA LEU A 561 17.75 3.68 10.24
C LEU A 561 16.68 4.71 10.63
N ASN A 562 16.47 4.96 11.92
CA ASN A 562 15.52 5.97 12.39
C ASN A 562 15.83 7.37 11.81
N LEU A 563 17.10 7.71 11.68
CA LEU A 563 17.55 8.98 11.08
C LEU A 563 17.45 9.02 9.55
N SER A 564 17.36 7.86 8.90
CA SER A 564 17.31 7.72 7.44
C SER A 564 15.91 7.38 6.89
N LEU A 565 14.93 7.09 7.76
CA LEU A 565 13.56 6.79 7.34
C LEU A 565 12.94 7.94 6.55
N GLY A 566 13.11 9.19 6.99
CA GLY A 566 12.60 10.37 6.28
C GLY A 566 13.11 10.44 4.84
N ALA A 567 14.42 10.34 4.65
CA ALA A 567 15.03 10.31 3.32
C ALA A 567 14.58 9.11 2.47
N GLY A 568 14.32 7.95 3.10
CA GLY A 568 13.73 6.81 2.41
C GLY A 568 12.30 7.10 1.90
N VAL A 569 11.49 7.80 2.71
CA VAL A 569 10.16 8.27 2.29
C VAL A 569 10.28 9.32 1.18
N ASP A 570 11.25 10.22 1.23
CA ASP A 570 11.47 11.21 0.17
C ASP A 570 11.87 10.55 -1.16
N GLN A 571 12.72 9.52 -1.13
CA GLN A 571 13.04 8.72 -2.33
C GLN A 571 11.83 7.96 -2.89
N MET A 572 10.95 7.42 -2.02
CA MET A 572 9.69 6.84 -2.49
C MET A 572 8.76 7.91 -3.06
N GLY A 573 8.69 9.08 -2.44
CA GLY A 573 7.87 10.19 -2.92
C GLY A 573 8.36 10.75 -4.25
N ALA A 574 9.66 10.87 -4.46
CA ALA A 574 10.25 11.25 -5.75
C ALA A 574 9.95 10.21 -6.84
N GLN A 575 10.03 8.91 -6.51
CA GLN A 575 9.59 7.86 -7.42
C GLN A 575 8.09 7.99 -7.75
N PHE A 576 7.25 8.25 -6.74
CA PHE A 576 5.82 8.47 -6.96
C PHE A 576 5.56 9.67 -7.88
N MET A 577 6.31 10.77 -7.78
CA MET A 577 6.17 11.90 -8.70
C MET A 577 6.44 11.49 -10.15
N HIS A 578 7.31 10.52 -10.41
CA HIS A 578 7.55 9.99 -11.75
C HIS A 578 6.48 8.98 -12.18
N ASP A 579 5.99 8.15 -11.26
CA ASP A 579 4.96 7.15 -11.53
C ASP A 579 3.57 7.78 -11.76
N ALA A 580 3.29 8.90 -11.09
CA ALA A 580 1.99 9.57 -11.04
C ALA A 580 1.46 10.01 -12.41
N LEU A 581 0.14 9.96 -12.59
CA LEU A 581 -0.50 10.65 -13.70
C LEU A 581 -0.45 12.16 -13.49
N PRO A 582 -0.41 12.96 -14.58
CA PRO A 582 -0.57 14.40 -14.47
C PRO A 582 -1.94 14.73 -13.84
N PRO A 583 -2.04 15.79 -13.04
CA PRO A 583 -3.28 16.16 -12.38
C PRO A 583 -4.34 16.63 -13.38
N VAL A 584 -5.62 16.45 -13.05
CA VAL A 584 -6.74 17.01 -13.81
C VAL A 584 -7.28 18.23 -13.09
N PHE A 585 -6.87 19.43 -13.52
CA PHE A 585 -7.25 20.69 -12.86
C PHE A 585 -8.75 20.99 -12.97
N THR A 586 -9.30 21.58 -11.89
CA THR A 586 -10.60 22.25 -11.96
C THR A 586 -10.50 23.49 -12.83
N SER A 587 -11.64 23.99 -13.34
CA SER A 587 -11.64 25.24 -14.11
C SER A 587 -11.03 26.40 -13.32
N GLY A 588 -11.35 26.50 -12.02
CA GLY A 588 -10.81 27.54 -11.14
C GLY A 588 -9.32 27.38 -10.84
N GLU A 589 -8.80 26.15 -10.73
CA GLU A 589 -7.36 25.90 -10.62
C GLU A 589 -6.63 26.33 -11.89
N LYS A 590 -7.16 25.97 -13.06
CA LYS A 590 -6.56 26.29 -14.37
C LYS A 590 -6.52 27.80 -14.63
N GLU A 591 -7.59 28.52 -14.33
CA GLU A 591 -7.64 29.98 -14.53
C GLU A 591 -6.67 30.74 -13.62
N LYS A 592 -6.33 30.19 -12.44
CA LYS A 592 -5.47 30.82 -11.42
C LYS A 592 -4.00 30.39 -11.50
N SER A 593 -3.66 29.42 -12.36
CA SER A 593 -2.28 28.96 -12.62
C SER A 593 -1.75 29.49 -13.95
N SER A 594 -0.47 29.24 -14.24
CA SER A 594 0.15 29.59 -15.52
C SER A 594 -0.46 28.86 -16.73
N LEU A 595 -1.19 27.75 -16.51
CA LEU A 595 -1.77 26.95 -17.60
C LEU A 595 -3.02 27.57 -18.23
N GLY A 596 -3.71 28.48 -17.53
CA GLY A 596 -4.92 29.14 -18.03
C GLY A 596 -4.97 30.64 -17.76
N GLY A 597 -4.28 31.09 -16.71
CA GLY A 597 -3.96 32.50 -16.47
C GLY A 597 -2.73 32.96 -17.24
N GLY A 598 -2.19 34.13 -16.89
CA GLY A 598 -0.96 34.64 -17.50
C GLY A 598 -1.10 35.24 -18.89
N LEU A 599 0.06 35.45 -19.50
CA LEU A 599 0.21 36.08 -20.81
C LEU A 599 -0.55 35.28 -21.88
N LYS A 600 -1.40 35.96 -22.64
CA LYS A 600 -2.11 35.38 -23.79
C LYS A 600 -1.77 36.12 -25.06
N MET A 601 -1.56 35.35 -26.12
CA MET A 601 -1.39 35.86 -27.48
C MET A 601 -2.77 36.11 -28.08
N GLU A 602 -3.08 37.37 -28.37
CA GLU A 602 -4.22 37.76 -29.20
C GLU A 602 -3.84 37.84 -30.68
N GLU A 603 -4.82 38.15 -31.53
CA GLU A 603 -4.57 38.42 -32.94
C GLU A 603 -3.48 39.47 -33.14
N ASN A 604 -2.75 39.36 -34.25
CA ASN A 604 -1.66 40.28 -34.63
C ASN A 604 -0.49 40.37 -33.65
N GLY A 605 -0.29 39.36 -32.77
CA GLY A 605 0.89 39.28 -31.92
C GLY A 605 0.81 40.10 -30.64
N LYS A 606 -0.36 40.63 -30.28
CA LYS A 606 -0.55 41.40 -29.04
C LYS A 606 -0.57 40.45 -27.84
N LEU A 607 0.22 40.78 -26.80
CA LEU A 607 0.22 40.06 -25.54
C LEU A 607 -0.66 40.79 -24.53
N ILE A 608 -1.52 40.05 -23.84
CA ILE A 608 -2.37 40.58 -22.76
C ILE A 608 -2.20 39.74 -21.49
N ASN A 609 -2.72 40.25 -20.35
CA ASN A 609 -2.78 39.53 -19.07
C ASN A 609 -1.41 39.16 -18.49
N ARG A 610 -0.45 40.09 -18.51
CA ARG A 610 0.80 39.91 -17.76
C ARG A 610 0.46 39.81 -16.27
N VAL A 611 0.85 38.71 -15.64
CA VAL A 611 0.66 38.49 -14.21
C VAL A 611 1.88 39.02 -13.47
N GLU A 612 1.64 39.81 -12.43
CA GLU A 612 2.67 40.30 -11.53
C GLU A 612 2.37 39.83 -10.10
N PHE A 613 3.42 39.40 -9.41
CA PHE A 613 3.34 38.99 -8.01
C PHE A 613 3.85 40.10 -7.11
N ASP A 614 3.12 40.36 -6.04
CA ASP A 614 3.53 41.27 -4.98
C ASP A 614 3.51 40.55 -3.61
N MET A 615 3.93 41.28 -2.58
CA MET A 615 3.95 40.77 -1.20
C MET A 615 2.56 40.49 -0.61
N ASP A 616 1.52 41.10 -1.18
CA ASP A 616 0.13 40.93 -0.75
C ASP A 616 -0.59 39.78 -1.45
N THR A 617 0.00 39.27 -2.53
CA THR A 617 -0.52 38.18 -3.31
C THR A 617 -0.63 36.94 -2.44
N LYS A 618 -1.72 36.19 -2.64
CA LYS A 618 -2.02 34.98 -1.87
C LYS A 618 -1.90 33.78 -2.77
N VAL A 619 -1.00 32.86 -2.43
CA VAL A 619 -0.67 31.67 -3.21
C VAL A 619 -0.91 30.39 -2.43
N LYS A 620 -1.18 29.29 -3.14
CA LYS A 620 -1.12 27.92 -2.60
C LYS A 620 -0.58 27.00 -3.67
N LEU A 621 -0.11 25.81 -3.27
CA LEU A 621 0.13 24.73 -4.23
C LEU A 621 -1.15 24.43 -5.00
N VAL A 622 -1.03 24.14 -6.29
CA VAL A 622 -2.19 23.81 -7.12
C VAL A 622 -2.91 22.59 -6.54
N ARG A 623 -2.16 21.54 -6.17
CA ARG A 623 -2.65 20.32 -5.50
C ARG A 623 -1.72 19.85 -4.39
N ALA A 624 -2.25 19.05 -3.46
CA ALA A 624 -1.51 18.61 -2.28
C ALA A 624 -0.25 17.80 -2.61
N ASN A 625 -0.37 16.80 -3.49
CA ASN A 625 0.74 15.91 -3.86
C ASN A 625 1.26 16.22 -5.27
N ILE A 626 1.23 17.48 -5.71
CA ILE A 626 1.74 17.87 -7.03
C ILE A 626 3.26 17.76 -7.15
N CYS A 627 3.97 17.92 -6.03
CA CYS A 627 5.42 17.89 -5.99
C CYS A 627 5.98 17.32 -4.69
N ARG A 628 7.25 16.88 -4.73
CA ARG A 628 7.98 16.29 -3.61
C ARG A 628 9.43 16.80 -3.57
N LEU A 629 9.88 17.18 -2.38
CA LEU A 629 11.28 17.48 -2.12
C LEU A 629 12.09 16.20 -1.91
N SER A 630 13.26 16.11 -2.55
CA SER A 630 14.27 15.07 -2.32
C SER A 630 15.67 15.65 -2.51
N GLU A 631 16.63 15.19 -1.71
CA GLU A 631 18.04 15.56 -1.83
C GLU A 631 18.80 14.44 -2.53
N GLU A 632 19.39 14.75 -3.69
CA GLU A 632 20.16 13.80 -4.49
C GLU A 632 21.49 14.42 -4.90
N GLU A 633 22.59 13.72 -4.63
CA GLU A 633 23.94 14.13 -5.04
C GLU A 633 24.39 15.53 -4.54
N GLY A 634 23.77 16.03 -3.47
CA GLY A 634 24.03 17.36 -2.91
C GLY A 634 23.20 18.48 -3.52
N GLU A 635 22.27 18.16 -4.42
CA GLU A 635 21.26 19.06 -4.97
C GLU A 635 19.89 18.77 -4.34
N VAL A 636 19.13 19.82 -4.06
CA VAL A 636 17.74 19.67 -3.62
C VAL A 636 16.84 19.82 -4.83
N ARG A 637 16.10 18.75 -5.13
CA ARG A 637 15.20 18.65 -6.28
C ARG A 637 13.75 18.66 -5.81
N LEU A 638 12.93 19.45 -6.50
CA LEU A 638 11.49 19.46 -6.38
C LEU A 638 10.90 18.66 -7.53
N TYR A 639 10.73 17.36 -7.34
CA TYR A 639 10.08 16.49 -8.31
C TYR A 639 8.60 16.87 -8.42
N HIS A 640 8.02 16.82 -9.61
CA HIS A 640 6.60 17.08 -9.82
C HIS A 640 6.01 16.14 -10.86
N CYS A 641 4.69 15.94 -10.79
CA CYS A 641 3.96 15.10 -11.75
C CYS A 641 3.19 15.90 -12.80
N LEU A 642 3.25 17.24 -12.78
CA LEU A 642 2.45 18.11 -13.65
C LEU A 642 2.62 17.78 -15.13
N ASP A 643 3.86 17.63 -15.57
CA ASP A 643 4.23 17.45 -16.97
C ASP A 643 4.40 15.98 -17.36
N ASN A 644 4.00 15.06 -16.49
CA ASN A 644 4.11 13.64 -16.79
C ASN A 644 3.24 13.28 -18.00
N PRO A 645 3.74 12.45 -18.92
CA PRO A 645 2.92 11.91 -20.00
C PRO A 645 1.83 10.99 -19.43
N LEU A 646 0.71 10.88 -20.16
CA LEU A 646 -0.34 9.91 -19.81
C LEU A 646 0.11 8.46 -20.07
N GLU A 647 1.12 8.27 -20.90
CA GLU A 647 1.80 6.99 -21.06
C GLU A 647 2.80 6.80 -19.93
N TYR A 648 2.66 5.69 -19.19
CA TYR A 648 3.46 5.40 -18.01
C TYR A 648 4.96 5.39 -18.32
N HIS A 649 5.72 6.26 -17.64
CA HIS A 649 7.18 6.42 -17.79
C HIS A 649 7.63 6.65 -19.24
N ALA A 650 6.84 7.36 -20.05
CA ALA A 650 7.27 7.71 -21.42
C ALA A 650 8.45 8.70 -21.41
N ASP A 651 8.54 9.53 -20.37
CA ASP A 651 9.60 10.50 -20.14
C ASP A 651 10.38 10.21 -18.84
N GLU A 652 11.55 10.83 -18.71
CA GLU A 652 12.35 10.83 -17.49
C GLU A 652 11.67 11.63 -16.35
N PRO A 653 12.07 11.44 -15.07
CA PRO A 653 11.51 12.20 -13.96
C PRO A 653 11.67 13.73 -14.13
N GLN A 654 10.58 14.46 -13.92
CA GLN A 654 10.55 15.93 -14.00
C GLN A 654 10.82 16.56 -12.62
N PHE A 655 11.69 17.56 -12.57
CA PHE A 655 12.01 18.28 -11.35
C PHE A 655 12.55 19.69 -11.61
N LEU A 656 12.38 20.56 -10.60
CA LEU A 656 13.08 21.84 -10.50
C LEU A 656 14.24 21.71 -9.51
N VAL A 657 15.39 22.32 -9.83
CA VAL A 657 16.48 22.46 -8.86
C VAL A 657 16.17 23.65 -7.96
N LEU A 658 16.05 23.43 -6.66
CA LEU A 658 15.73 24.48 -5.71
C LEU A 658 16.99 25.01 -5.01
N PRO A 659 17.13 26.34 -4.87
CA PRO A 659 18.12 26.90 -3.96
C PRO A 659 17.78 26.54 -2.51
N SER A 660 18.79 26.47 -1.64
CA SER A 660 18.59 26.09 -0.23
C SER A 660 17.60 27.01 0.51
N GLU A 661 17.52 28.27 0.10
CA GLU A 661 16.60 29.29 0.62
C GLU A 661 15.13 28.98 0.28
N GLY A 662 14.86 28.23 -0.80
CA GLY A 662 13.50 27.85 -1.20
C GLY A 662 12.90 26.70 -0.38
N ILE A 663 13.72 25.92 0.32
CA ILE A 663 13.27 24.73 1.08
C ILE A 663 12.27 25.11 2.19
N PRO A 664 12.52 26.13 3.03
CA PRO A 664 11.54 26.58 4.03
C PRO A 664 10.21 27.03 3.39
N VAL A 665 10.25 27.69 2.23
CA VAL A 665 9.04 28.18 1.53
C VAL A 665 8.18 27.03 1.06
N ILE A 666 8.76 26.10 0.30
CA ILE A 666 8.04 24.93 -0.20
C ILE A 666 7.50 24.08 0.97
N THR A 667 8.31 23.90 2.02
CA THR A 667 7.87 23.18 3.23
C THR A 667 6.69 23.88 3.91
N HIS A 668 6.67 25.22 3.95
CA HIS A 668 5.56 25.99 4.49
C HIS A 668 4.30 25.84 3.62
N LEU A 669 4.45 25.86 2.29
CA LEU A 669 3.36 25.68 1.34
C LEU A 669 2.74 24.28 1.44
N PHE A 670 3.55 23.22 1.57
CA PHE A 670 3.06 21.85 1.82
C PHE A 670 2.21 21.76 3.09
N ARG A 671 2.66 22.38 4.18
CA ARG A 671 1.95 22.36 5.48
C ARG A 671 0.70 23.23 5.49
N SER A 672 0.64 24.22 4.62
CA SER A 672 -0.46 25.19 4.58
C SER A 672 -1.57 24.78 3.62
N TYR A 673 -1.29 23.93 2.64
CA TYR A 673 -2.32 23.42 1.73
C TYR A 673 -3.51 22.82 2.50
N PRO A 674 -4.77 23.11 2.13
CA PRO A 674 -5.22 23.85 0.94
C PRO A 674 -5.35 25.37 1.14
N ALA A 675 -4.93 25.91 2.29
CA ALA A 675 -5.05 27.32 2.59
C ALA A 675 -4.10 28.18 1.75
N TYR A 676 -4.61 29.33 1.30
CA TYR A 676 -3.81 30.35 0.66
C TYR A 676 -2.93 31.07 1.70
N VAL A 677 -1.65 31.23 1.38
CA VAL A 677 -0.65 31.96 2.17
C VAL A 677 -0.30 33.25 1.46
N GLN A 678 -0.26 34.35 2.20
CA GLN A 678 0.19 35.63 1.66
C GLN A 678 1.72 35.60 1.48
N VAL A 679 2.24 36.05 0.34
CA VAL A 679 3.66 35.94 -0.01
C VAL A 679 4.56 36.50 1.10
N GLN A 680 4.24 37.68 1.66
CA GLN A 680 5.01 38.27 2.77
C GLN A 680 5.14 37.42 4.05
N LYS A 681 4.32 36.38 4.22
CA LYS A 681 4.34 35.48 5.39
C LYS A 681 5.20 34.23 5.17
N LEU A 682 5.74 34.06 3.97
CA LEU A 682 6.59 32.93 3.65
C LEU A 682 7.99 33.12 4.27
N PRO A 683 8.65 32.02 4.69
CA PRO A 683 9.85 32.07 5.52
C PRO A 683 11.14 32.35 4.70
N ILE A 684 11.20 33.51 4.04
CA ILE A 684 12.41 34.09 3.44
C ILE A 684 12.39 35.61 3.72
N ASP A 685 13.50 36.13 4.23
CA ASP A 685 13.64 37.57 4.51
C ASP A 685 13.95 38.39 3.23
N ASP A 686 14.68 37.80 2.29
CA ASP A 686 14.95 38.40 0.98
C ASP A 686 13.69 38.43 0.11
N LYS A 687 13.15 39.63 -0.02
CA LYS A 687 11.93 39.92 -0.76
C LYS A 687 12.05 39.66 -2.26
N GLU A 688 13.19 39.97 -2.87
CA GLU A 688 13.39 39.79 -4.31
C GLU A 688 13.55 38.32 -4.65
N ALA A 689 14.34 37.59 -3.85
CA ALA A 689 14.50 36.14 -3.99
C ALA A 689 13.16 35.41 -3.80
N LEU A 690 12.35 35.85 -2.83
CA LEU A 690 11.03 35.27 -2.57
C LEU A 690 10.06 35.48 -3.73
N LEU A 691 9.97 36.70 -4.29
CA LEU A 691 9.10 36.96 -5.44
C LEU A 691 9.54 36.18 -6.68
N THR A 692 10.85 36.09 -6.91
CA THR A 692 11.41 35.30 -8.02
C THR A 692 11.02 33.83 -7.87
N LEU A 693 11.23 33.24 -6.68
CA LEU A 693 10.84 31.86 -6.41
C LEU A 693 9.33 31.61 -6.60
N ILE A 694 8.48 32.54 -6.16
CA ILE A 694 7.03 32.42 -6.34
C ILE A 694 6.65 32.53 -7.82
N SER A 695 7.29 33.43 -8.58
CA SER A 695 7.10 33.51 -10.03
C SER A 695 7.50 32.20 -10.71
N ASP A 696 8.70 31.69 -10.42
CA ASP A 696 9.22 30.45 -11.03
C ASP A 696 8.31 29.24 -10.75
N LEU A 697 7.84 29.11 -9.52
CA LEU A 697 6.92 28.02 -9.14
C LEU A 697 5.53 28.16 -9.78
N TRP A 698 5.05 29.39 -9.96
CA TRP A 698 3.80 29.64 -10.67
C TRP A 698 3.94 29.41 -12.17
N ASP A 699 5.02 29.87 -12.79
CA ASP A 699 5.34 29.65 -14.20
C ASP A 699 5.47 28.15 -14.49
N ALA A 700 6.10 27.39 -13.59
CA ALA A 700 6.15 25.93 -13.61
C ALA A 700 4.79 25.25 -13.33
N GLY A 701 3.71 26.01 -13.13
CA GLY A 701 2.34 25.49 -12.95
C GLY A 701 2.09 24.81 -11.60
N LEU A 702 3.00 24.95 -10.63
CA LEU A 702 2.91 24.30 -9.32
C LEU A 702 2.10 25.12 -8.31
N LEU A 703 1.84 26.39 -8.60
CA LEU A 703 1.06 27.31 -7.74
C LEU A 703 -0.21 27.81 -8.42
N VAL A 704 -1.16 28.22 -7.59
CA VAL A 704 -2.30 29.05 -7.97
C VAL A 704 -2.33 30.32 -7.12
N ALA A 705 -2.68 31.45 -7.73
CA ALA A 705 -2.90 32.72 -7.04
C ALA A 705 -4.39 32.93 -6.77
N LYS A 706 -4.76 33.47 -5.59
CA LYS A 706 -6.17 33.70 -5.23
C LYS A 706 -6.83 34.72 -6.16
N GLN A 707 -6.08 35.74 -6.52
CA GLN A 707 -6.42 36.78 -7.48
C GLN A 707 -5.15 37.04 -8.31
N LEU A 708 -5.30 37.11 -9.62
CA LEU A 708 -4.23 37.49 -10.52
C LEU A 708 -4.32 39.00 -10.72
N GLN A 709 -3.28 39.73 -10.34
CA GLN A 709 -3.12 41.13 -10.76
C GLN A 709 -2.60 41.12 -12.19
N THR A 710 -3.30 41.79 -13.10
CA THR A 710 -2.89 41.90 -14.49
C THR A 710 -2.64 43.36 -14.88
N SER A 711 -1.51 43.63 -15.53
CA SER A 711 -1.23 44.91 -16.16
C SER A 711 -1.72 44.89 -17.62
N SER A 712 -2.41 45.95 -18.05
CA SER A 712 -2.70 46.20 -19.48
C SER A 712 -1.46 46.79 -20.13
N GLN A 713 -1.00 46.22 -21.25
CA GLN A 713 0.11 46.77 -22.06
C GLN A 713 -0.28 48.07 -22.80
N ASP A 714 -0.81 49.06 -22.08
CA ASP A 714 -0.98 50.44 -22.57
C ASP A 714 -0.09 51.40 -21.77
N ASP A 715 1.18 51.02 -21.54
CA ASP A 715 2.28 51.90 -21.13
C ASP A 715 3.45 51.80 -22.12
#